data_AF-A0A2E0GVP1-F1
#
_entry.id   AF-A0A2E0GVP1-F1
#
_cell.length_a   1.000
_cell.length_b   1.000
_cell.length_c   1.000
_cell.angle_alpha   90.00
_cell.angle_beta   90.00
_cell.angle_gamma   90.00
#
_symmetry.space_group_name_H-M   'P 1'
#
loop_
_entity.id
_entity.type
_entity.pdbx_description
1 polymer ?
#
loop_
_entity_poly.entity_id
_entity_poly.type
_entity_poly.pdbx_seq_one_letter_code
_entity_poly.pdbx_strand_id
1 'polypeptide(L)'
;MLAEEDTEETVAVVNDKRREAIKSQKATAILDLIDLSYGDDTPLSQVGYHMPTTVALLLDDNFDVVDKAFEKCTERNYTDVIEDTAFLRTCPLTPRHGVLESRAVNEHNILDTWERLVGVMRKEDPEGCFLMQEMLNAYSSAVLHPNQYATLGLGHDGVTNESGLQLKFLMSDTEDYLAKHKIATKLGYKDGFEMEFVGTEGHDLHSQNPAPGSAYAYLTQIRQAPPPSPISSPFQYMSGATLVTADTEGSIPQGSVSVKKVWKPEGLVEVAWLEANITKGNVPKGFVIAHANGSMSSHIAAHARAHGIPYIVSDSVSVGDDWVEGSAGWVACEDGLPIEPSPYNAYSDEYAAAFMLGLQLSRRAYMRQHGWFAHFFHQWLGKNANGKESAMLAGVFVGWVVKATLSVCLAEMRHSERICDEASVDIVPTLHALVSPNVAVKPEWFAGPSPQDIEWTKVEMDMRDRNHWYAKMEYLDLTYVEMREALKWCAKMFKDGWKGGYGGEKWMTCASSAADIADAIIQFVNHKKDNGVFDIETLMRITSMANEAENWQHNNAGLFTKFLSMEAFDYATKNEETGKGLFSHRPSSIRHMFRTFQLYNMLVSGNGCIAEMAWAFWERVPQTPRPQRPQNDWLEILNFANNQANNTFFRTNMITQSEKVPPAIRDKANQLGPDRLHHSNKYTMNEDNFVPCGHEECEKCSELEVNEDDSISVDTSMLLSDNSPSVFFALDDSKSSPITYDVCRKIRKKEFVSVEEFTMAWNGLVNTDRSHKLLRSLLAKKLKKQIAFDEEWVESLGTLMGGDE
;
A
#
# COMPACT_ATOMS: atom_id res chain seq x y z
N MET A 1 15.42 -11.68 56.27
CA MET A 1 14.20 -12.37 56.75
C MET A 1 13.34 -12.88 55.59
N LEU A 2 13.22 -12.16 54.46
CA LEU A 2 12.56 -12.70 53.25
C LEU A 2 13.46 -13.68 52.45
N ALA A 3 14.78 -13.46 52.42
CA ALA A 3 15.73 -14.28 51.66
C ALA A 3 15.87 -15.77 52.10
N GLU A 4 15.34 -16.17 53.26
CA GLU A 4 15.44 -17.55 53.75
C GLU A 4 14.22 -18.42 53.36
N GLU A 5 13.14 -17.84 52.80
CA GLU A 5 11.95 -18.58 52.36
C GLU A 5 11.84 -18.75 50.82
N ASP A 6 12.69 -18.10 50.03
CA ASP A 6 12.65 -18.17 48.55
C ASP A 6 13.49 -19.36 48.03
N THR A 7 12.87 -20.55 47.95
CA THR A 7 13.36 -21.72 47.19
C THR A 7 13.34 -21.50 45.66
N GLU A 8 13.95 -22.38 44.85
CA GLU A 8 13.93 -22.33 43.36
C GLU A 8 12.54 -22.08 42.75
N GLU A 9 11.49 -22.63 43.35
CA GLU A 9 10.10 -22.50 42.86
C GLU A 9 9.51 -21.09 43.09
N THR A 10 10.09 -20.32 44.01
CA THR A 10 9.57 -19.03 44.50
C THR A 10 10.01 -17.83 43.67
N VAL A 11 11.15 -17.93 42.96
CA VAL A 11 11.57 -16.92 41.98
C VAL A 11 10.70 -16.99 40.72
N ALA A 12 10.09 -18.16 40.46
CA ALA A 12 9.26 -18.40 39.29
C ALA A 12 7.87 -17.72 39.37
N VAL A 13 7.38 -17.37 40.56
CA VAL A 13 6.09 -16.71 40.76
C VAL A 13 6.28 -15.58 41.75
N VAL A 14 5.97 -14.33 41.37
CA VAL A 14 5.92 -13.23 42.36
C VAL A 14 4.86 -13.61 43.39
N ASN A 15 5.29 -14.16 44.52
CA ASN A 15 4.37 -14.52 45.60
C ASN A 15 3.76 -13.24 46.20
N ASP A 16 2.61 -13.38 46.87
CA ASP A 16 1.87 -12.23 47.39
C ASP A 16 2.74 -11.34 48.31
N LYS A 17 3.61 -11.95 49.14
CA LYS A 17 4.53 -11.22 50.02
C LYS A 17 5.51 -10.34 49.24
N ARG A 18 6.11 -10.89 48.18
CA ARG A 18 7.05 -10.17 47.31
C ARG A 18 6.34 -9.06 46.55
N ARG A 19 5.10 -9.30 46.12
CA ARG A 19 4.25 -8.29 45.49
C ARG A 19 3.92 -7.13 46.43
N GLU A 20 3.59 -7.40 47.69
CA GLU A 20 3.34 -6.38 48.71
C GLU A 20 4.56 -5.50 48.99
N ALA A 21 5.77 -6.02 48.79
CA ALA A 21 7.02 -5.27 48.94
C ALA A 21 7.29 -4.33 47.75
N ILE A 22 6.67 -4.55 46.59
CA ILE A 22 6.85 -3.72 45.40
C ILE A 22 5.99 -2.47 45.52
N LYS A 23 6.65 -1.33 45.73
CA LYS A 23 5.99 -0.03 45.83
C LYS A 23 6.05 0.80 44.55
N SER A 24 6.95 0.45 43.62
CA SER A 24 7.08 1.18 42.35
C SER A 24 5.82 1.05 41.52
N GLN A 25 5.21 2.19 41.19
CA GLN A 25 4.04 2.26 40.30
C GLN A 25 4.25 1.49 39.00
N LYS A 26 5.45 1.59 38.41
CA LYS A 26 5.78 1.02 37.10
C LYS A 26 5.85 -0.51 37.19
N ALA A 27 6.49 -1.02 38.23
CA ALA A 27 6.60 -2.46 38.46
C ALA A 27 5.24 -3.07 38.79
N THR A 28 4.50 -2.47 39.73
CA THR A 28 3.14 -2.90 40.07
C THR A 28 2.25 -2.92 38.84
N ALA A 29 2.30 -1.90 37.99
CA ALA A 29 1.45 -1.83 36.81
C ALA A 29 1.71 -2.94 35.77
N ILE A 30 2.97 -3.29 35.54
CA ILE A 30 3.32 -4.38 34.63
C ILE A 30 2.91 -5.73 35.23
N LEU A 31 3.17 -5.96 36.52
CA LEU A 31 2.79 -7.20 37.19
C LEU A 31 1.27 -7.39 37.24
N ASP A 32 0.52 -6.32 37.55
CA ASP A 32 -0.93 -6.33 37.52
C ASP A 32 -1.45 -6.70 36.12
N LEU A 33 -0.84 -6.17 35.06
CA LEU A 33 -1.22 -6.52 33.69
C LEU A 33 -0.89 -7.96 33.32
N ILE A 34 0.24 -8.49 33.79
CA ILE A 34 0.61 -9.89 33.62
C ILE A 34 -0.46 -10.78 34.23
N ASP A 35 -0.84 -10.55 35.48
CA ASP A 35 -1.88 -11.34 36.15
C ASP A 35 -3.24 -11.26 35.44
N LEU A 36 -3.59 -10.06 34.97
CA LEU A 36 -4.82 -9.85 34.21
C LEU A 36 -4.82 -10.58 32.86
N SER A 37 -3.65 -10.83 32.28
CA SER A 37 -3.51 -11.51 30.99
C SER A 37 -3.58 -13.04 31.13
N TYR A 38 -3.17 -13.60 32.29
CA TYR A 38 -3.15 -15.04 32.55
C TYR A 38 -4.32 -15.56 33.41
N GLY A 39 -5.22 -14.70 33.87
CA GLY A 39 -6.39 -15.12 34.64
C GLY A 39 -7.48 -15.79 33.78
N ASP A 40 -7.73 -17.07 34.01
CA ASP A 40 -8.60 -17.97 33.22
C ASP A 40 -10.06 -17.49 33.01
N ASP A 41 -10.57 -16.55 33.82
CA ASP A 41 -12.00 -16.17 33.83
C ASP A 41 -12.29 -14.67 33.70
N THR A 42 -11.30 -13.83 33.35
CA THR A 42 -11.54 -12.39 33.24
C THR A 42 -11.73 -11.93 31.79
N PRO A 43 -12.62 -10.95 31.50
CA PRO A 43 -12.66 -10.23 30.21
C PRO A 43 -11.34 -9.50 29.85
N LEU A 44 -10.30 -9.66 30.66
CA LEU A 44 -8.99 -9.05 30.52
C LEU A 44 -7.93 -10.00 29.95
N SER A 45 -8.17 -11.31 29.91
CA SER A 45 -7.46 -12.21 28.99
C SER A 45 -7.66 -11.81 27.52
N GLN A 46 -8.67 -10.96 27.24
CA GLN A 46 -8.90 -10.31 25.95
C GLN A 46 -8.04 -9.06 25.71
N VAL A 47 -7.34 -8.53 26.73
CA VAL A 47 -6.47 -7.34 26.54
C VAL A 47 -5.35 -7.66 25.55
N GLY A 48 -4.87 -8.91 25.56
CA GLY A 48 -4.13 -9.52 24.44
C GLY A 48 -2.80 -8.88 24.06
N TYR A 49 -2.23 -7.98 24.88
CA TYR A 49 -0.87 -7.49 24.62
C TYR A 49 0.14 -8.59 24.95
N HIS A 50 1.12 -8.76 24.07
CA HIS A 50 2.29 -9.57 24.40
C HIS A 50 3.14 -8.80 25.40
N MET A 51 3.68 -9.50 26.39
CA MET A 51 4.61 -8.93 27.37
C MET A 51 5.81 -9.85 27.48
N PRO A 52 7.04 -9.30 27.61
CA PRO A 52 8.21 -10.12 27.85
C PRO A 52 8.07 -10.83 29.20
N THR A 53 8.68 -12.02 29.34
CA THR A 53 8.85 -12.62 30.67
C THR A 53 9.49 -11.60 31.58
N THR A 54 8.86 -11.36 32.73
CA THR A 54 9.22 -10.29 33.65
C THR A 54 9.30 -10.86 35.07
N VAL A 55 10.41 -10.58 35.76
CA VAL A 55 10.64 -10.96 37.15
C VAL A 55 10.97 -9.70 37.96
N ALA A 56 10.30 -9.51 39.09
CA ALA A 56 10.54 -8.36 39.95
C ALA A 56 11.67 -8.65 40.94
N LEU A 57 12.59 -7.68 41.08
CA LEU A 57 13.76 -7.71 41.96
C LEU A 57 13.68 -6.58 42.98
N LEU A 58 13.89 -6.91 44.25
CA LEU A 58 13.92 -5.99 45.38
C LEU A 58 15.37 -5.57 45.68
N LEU A 59 15.54 -4.42 46.34
CA LEU A 59 16.88 -3.90 46.66
C LEU A 59 17.65 -4.78 47.65
N ASP A 60 16.97 -5.65 48.40
CA ASP A 60 17.56 -6.53 49.41
C ASP A 60 17.80 -7.96 48.91
N ASP A 61 17.52 -8.23 47.64
CA ASP A 61 17.84 -9.52 47.03
C ASP A 61 19.35 -9.75 46.99
N ASN A 62 19.76 -10.98 47.27
CA ASN A 62 21.12 -11.43 47.00
C ASN A 62 21.30 -11.73 45.50
N PHE A 63 22.56 -11.91 45.09
CA PHE A 63 22.85 -12.16 43.69
C PHE A 63 22.28 -13.50 43.18
N ASP A 64 22.15 -14.53 44.02
CA ASP A 64 21.55 -15.82 43.62
C ASP A 64 20.10 -15.66 43.11
N VAL A 65 19.32 -14.74 43.69
CA VAL A 65 17.96 -14.43 43.21
C VAL A 65 18.00 -13.70 41.87
N VAL A 66 18.97 -12.79 41.69
CA VAL A 66 19.17 -12.02 40.45
C VAL A 66 19.60 -12.94 39.30
N ASP A 67 20.50 -13.87 39.59
CA ASP A 67 21.03 -14.85 38.63
C ASP A 67 19.92 -15.78 38.14
N LYS A 68 19.09 -16.32 39.05
CA LYS A 68 17.90 -17.10 38.68
C LYS A 68 16.86 -16.30 37.88
N ALA A 69 16.67 -15.03 38.21
CA ALA A 69 15.79 -14.16 37.44
C ALA A 69 16.33 -13.93 36.02
N PHE A 70 17.65 -13.85 35.87
CA PHE A 70 18.32 -13.77 34.58
C PHE A 70 18.16 -15.06 33.78
N GLU A 71 18.49 -16.22 34.35
CA GLU A 71 18.29 -17.55 33.73
C GLU A 71 16.85 -17.69 33.21
N LYS A 72 15.85 -17.39 34.05
CA LYS A 72 14.44 -17.46 33.65
C LYS A 72 14.08 -16.53 32.48
N CYS A 73 14.71 -15.35 32.41
CA CYS A 73 14.49 -14.39 31.32
C CYS A 73 15.29 -14.73 30.05
N THR A 74 16.25 -15.67 30.11
CA THR A 74 17.04 -16.13 28.95
C THR A 74 16.70 -17.56 28.49
N GLU A 75 16.00 -18.36 29.31
CA GLU A 75 15.64 -19.78 29.04
C GLU A 75 14.74 -20.01 27.81
N ARG A 76 14.08 -18.98 27.27
CA ARG A 76 13.08 -19.14 26.20
C ARG A 76 13.69 -19.05 24.80
N ASN A 77 13.62 -20.17 24.07
CA ASN A 77 13.96 -20.26 22.64
C ASN A 77 12.85 -19.71 21.73
N TYR A 78 12.54 -18.41 21.82
CA TYR A 78 11.78 -17.72 20.78
C TYR A 78 12.72 -17.03 19.80
N THR A 79 12.36 -17.00 18.52
CA THR A 79 13.11 -16.30 17.44
C THR A 79 13.29 -14.80 17.69
N ASP A 80 12.50 -14.25 18.60
CA ASP A 80 12.35 -12.83 18.87
C ASP A 80 13.18 -12.35 20.07
N VAL A 81 13.92 -13.24 20.72
CA VAL A 81 14.73 -12.95 21.92
C VAL A 81 16.22 -12.94 21.54
N ILE A 82 16.97 -12.01 22.09
CA ILE A 82 18.43 -12.01 22.00
C ILE A 82 18.95 -13.04 22.99
N GLU A 83 19.53 -14.13 22.48
CA GLU A 83 20.11 -15.21 23.30
C GLU A 83 21.08 -14.65 24.35
N ASP A 84 21.07 -15.28 25.53
CA ASP A 84 21.96 -14.98 26.67
C ASP A 84 21.93 -13.50 27.14
N THR A 85 20.86 -12.78 26.84
CA THR A 85 20.70 -11.37 27.21
C THR A 85 19.33 -11.11 27.85
N ALA A 86 19.33 -10.39 28.97
CA ALA A 86 18.13 -9.88 29.61
C ALA A 86 18.17 -8.35 29.69
N PHE A 87 17.05 -7.72 30.02
CA PHE A 87 16.93 -6.29 30.19
C PHE A 87 16.61 -5.95 31.64
N LEU A 88 17.57 -5.36 32.34
CA LEU A 88 17.44 -4.91 33.72
C LEU A 88 16.86 -3.49 33.75
N ARG A 89 15.56 -3.40 34.05
CA ARG A 89 14.77 -2.17 34.02
C ARG A 89 14.64 -1.57 35.42
N THR A 90 15.00 -0.29 35.54
CA THR A 90 14.86 0.48 36.78
C THR A 90 13.41 0.91 37.01
N CYS A 91 12.93 0.70 38.22
CA CYS A 91 11.55 0.99 38.62
C CYS A 91 11.55 1.82 39.93
N PRO A 92 11.82 3.13 39.87
CA PRO A 92 11.74 4.01 41.03
C PRO A 92 10.34 4.01 41.65
N LEU A 93 10.21 4.40 42.93
CA LEU A 93 8.93 4.49 43.65
C LEU A 93 7.94 5.36 42.87
N THR A 94 8.36 6.58 42.55
CA THR A 94 7.60 7.52 41.73
C THR A 94 8.13 7.49 40.30
N PRO A 95 7.28 7.33 39.29
CA PRO A 95 7.71 7.29 37.90
C PRO A 95 8.38 8.60 37.54
N ARG A 96 9.61 8.48 37.06
CA ARG A 96 10.41 9.60 36.64
C ARG A 96 11.23 9.23 35.43
N HIS A 97 11.34 10.17 34.51
CA HIS A 97 12.01 10.00 33.24
C HIS A 97 13.52 9.94 33.52
N GLY A 98 14.21 8.87 33.13
CA GLY A 98 15.67 8.83 32.93
C GLY A 98 16.64 8.90 34.14
N VAL A 99 16.21 9.04 35.40
CA VAL A 99 17.17 9.17 36.54
C VAL A 99 18.11 7.97 36.69
N LEU A 100 17.61 6.76 36.44
CA LEU A 100 18.40 5.55 36.44
C LEU A 100 18.26 4.86 35.09
N GLU A 101 19.38 4.65 34.43
CA GLU A 101 19.42 3.94 33.17
C GLU A 101 18.93 2.49 33.34
N SER A 102 18.13 2.03 32.38
CA SER A 102 17.87 0.61 32.20
C SER A 102 18.91 0.05 31.23
N ARG A 103 19.38 -1.19 31.44
CA ARG A 103 20.47 -1.76 30.65
C ARG A 103 20.20 -3.19 30.23
N ALA A 104 20.67 -3.54 29.04
CA ALA A 104 20.87 -4.94 28.67
C ALA A 104 22.00 -5.54 29.52
N VAL A 105 21.77 -6.74 30.03
CA VAL A 105 22.71 -7.50 30.85
C VAL A 105 22.88 -8.90 30.27
N ASN A 106 24.06 -9.48 30.45
CA ASN A 106 24.39 -10.86 30.07
C ASN A 106 25.17 -11.53 31.22
N GLU A 107 25.49 -12.81 31.06
CA GLU A 107 26.23 -13.60 32.07
C GLU A 107 27.53 -12.94 32.54
N HIS A 108 28.19 -12.15 31.67
CA HIS A 108 29.48 -11.54 31.98
C HIS A 108 29.38 -10.22 32.73
N ASN A 109 28.26 -9.50 32.67
CA ASN A 109 28.15 -8.14 33.21
C ASN A 109 27.01 -7.94 34.21
N ILE A 110 26.17 -8.95 34.43
CA ILE A 110 24.96 -8.82 35.26
C ILE A 110 25.29 -8.49 36.72
N LEU A 111 26.31 -9.11 37.32
CA LEU A 111 26.73 -8.83 38.70
C LEU A 111 27.17 -7.39 38.87
N ASP A 112 28.14 -6.94 38.07
CA ASP A 112 28.67 -5.57 38.12
C ASP A 112 27.57 -4.53 37.86
N THR A 113 26.66 -4.83 36.92
CA THR A 113 25.55 -3.93 36.59
C THR A 113 24.53 -3.87 37.71
N TRP A 114 24.18 -5.00 38.32
CA TRP A 114 23.28 -5.09 39.47
C TRP A 114 23.84 -4.34 40.68
N GLU A 115 25.08 -4.64 41.09
CA GLU A 115 25.71 -4.00 42.26
C GLU A 115 25.78 -2.48 42.12
N ARG A 116 26.12 -2.02 40.92
CA ARG A 116 26.13 -0.58 40.62
C ARG A 116 24.73 0.01 40.69
N LEU A 117 23.76 -0.54 39.96
CA LEU A 117 22.42 0.03 39.88
C LEU A 117 21.69 -0.02 41.23
N VAL A 118 21.80 -1.11 41.99
CA VAL A 118 21.19 -1.23 43.33
C VAL A 118 21.82 -0.23 44.30
N GLY A 119 23.13 0.02 44.19
CA GLY A 119 23.82 1.05 44.96
C GLY A 119 23.28 2.46 44.69
N VAL A 120 23.05 2.79 43.42
CA VAL A 120 22.45 4.08 43.04
C VAL A 120 20.97 4.15 43.46
N MET A 121 20.18 3.10 43.22
CA MET A 121 18.76 3.06 43.61
C MET A 121 18.60 3.22 45.13
N ARG A 122 19.38 2.51 45.96
CA ARG A 122 19.36 2.69 47.43
C ARG A 122 19.67 4.12 47.87
N LYS A 123 20.50 4.84 47.12
CA LYS A 123 20.87 6.22 47.42
C LYS A 123 19.81 7.22 46.96
N GLU A 124 19.31 7.06 45.73
CA GLU A 124 18.47 8.05 45.05
C GLU A 124 16.97 7.76 45.15
N ASP A 125 16.58 6.50 45.45
CA ASP A 125 15.20 6.04 45.65
C ASP A 125 15.15 4.68 46.40
N PRO A 126 15.34 4.68 47.73
CA PRO A 126 15.42 3.46 48.53
C PRO A 126 14.12 2.64 48.57
N GLU A 127 13.01 3.15 48.03
CA GLU A 127 11.75 2.42 47.91
C GLU A 127 11.48 1.92 46.49
N GLY A 128 12.42 2.16 45.56
CA GLY A 128 12.39 1.62 44.21
C GLY A 128 12.69 0.11 44.16
N CYS A 129 12.52 -0.45 42.97
CA CYS A 129 12.82 -1.84 42.67
C CYS A 129 13.33 -1.98 41.23
N PHE A 130 13.55 -3.21 40.77
CA PHE A 130 13.90 -3.51 39.40
C PHE A 130 12.95 -4.55 38.80
N LEU A 131 12.89 -4.57 37.47
CA LEU A 131 12.33 -5.65 36.70
C LEU A 131 13.44 -6.25 35.84
N MET A 132 13.66 -7.56 35.94
CA MET A 132 14.39 -8.32 34.93
C MET A 132 13.40 -8.72 33.85
N GLN A 133 13.69 -8.43 32.59
CA GLN A 133 12.83 -8.76 31.46
C GLN A 133 13.61 -9.51 30.37
N GLU A 134 12.93 -10.31 29.55
CA GLU A 134 13.52 -10.81 28.29
C GLU A 134 14.03 -9.64 27.43
N MET A 135 15.24 -9.78 26.86
CA MET A 135 15.73 -8.83 25.86
C MET A 135 15.18 -9.20 24.49
N LEU A 136 14.19 -8.45 24.02
CA LEU A 136 13.59 -8.64 22.71
C LEU A 136 14.56 -8.19 21.60
N ASN A 137 14.50 -8.77 20.41
CA ASN A 137 15.20 -8.25 19.23
C ASN A 137 14.35 -7.15 18.57
N ALA A 138 14.42 -5.93 19.09
CA ALA A 138 13.57 -4.83 18.65
C ALA A 138 13.96 -4.31 17.26
N TYR A 139 13.01 -4.36 16.33
CA TYR A 139 13.12 -3.60 15.08
C TYR A 139 12.73 -2.13 15.29
N SER A 140 11.73 -1.89 16.14
CA SER A 140 11.23 -0.54 16.46
C SER A 140 10.63 -0.47 17.85
N SER A 141 10.44 0.74 18.34
CA SER A 141 9.83 1.06 19.62
C SER A 141 8.70 2.05 19.42
N ALA A 142 7.75 2.08 20.36
CA ALA A 142 6.66 3.04 20.35
C ALA A 142 6.43 3.63 21.75
N VAL A 143 6.12 4.93 21.80
CA VAL A 143 5.52 5.57 22.96
C VAL A 143 4.09 5.96 22.59
N LEU A 144 3.12 5.33 23.23
CA LEU A 144 1.71 5.58 23.03
C LEU A 144 1.19 6.53 24.11
N HIS A 145 0.62 7.63 23.66
CA HIS A 145 -0.15 8.58 24.45
C HIS A 145 -1.65 8.29 24.23
N PRO A 146 -2.32 7.65 25.19
CA PRO A 146 -3.69 7.18 25.04
C PRO A 146 -4.65 8.25 24.50
N ASN A 147 -5.46 7.87 23.51
CA ASN A 147 -6.54 8.67 22.94
C ASN A 147 -6.05 9.91 22.16
N GLN A 148 -4.75 9.99 21.86
CA GLN A 148 -4.19 11.08 21.09
C GLN A 148 -3.32 10.55 19.94
N TYR A 149 -2.19 9.93 20.26
CA TYR A 149 -1.24 9.47 19.26
C TYR A 149 -0.24 8.44 19.80
N ALA A 150 0.44 7.75 18.89
CA ALA A 150 1.63 6.96 19.20
C ALA A 150 2.80 7.46 18.34
N THR A 151 3.98 7.62 18.94
CA THR A 151 5.23 7.89 18.23
C THR A 151 5.99 6.59 18.10
N LEU A 152 6.39 6.21 16.89
CA LEU A 152 7.21 5.03 16.59
C LEU A 152 8.59 5.47 16.12
N GLY A 153 9.63 4.72 16.50
CA GLY A 153 11.03 4.98 16.16
C GLY A 153 11.81 3.67 16.04
N LEU A 154 13.04 3.72 15.50
CA LEU A 154 13.84 2.52 15.25
C LEU A 154 14.45 1.89 16.51
N GLY A 155 14.65 0.58 16.50
CA GLY A 155 15.28 -0.16 17.60
C GLY A 155 14.52 -0.08 18.93
N HIS A 156 15.22 -0.36 20.02
CA HIS A 156 14.66 -0.45 21.37
C HIS A 156 14.15 0.87 21.94
N ASP A 157 14.80 1.95 21.53
CA ASP A 157 14.71 3.24 22.19
C ASP A 157 14.68 4.38 21.19
N GLY A 158 14.50 4.16 19.89
CA GLY A 158 14.52 5.22 18.88
C GLY A 158 13.52 6.36 19.11
N VAL A 159 12.44 6.12 19.89
CA VAL A 159 11.53 7.18 20.33
C VAL A 159 12.11 8.01 21.49
N THR A 160 12.82 7.36 22.41
CA THR A 160 13.26 7.92 23.71
C THR A 160 14.72 8.30 23.80
N ASN A 161 15.57 7.71 22.96
CA ASN A 161 17.03 7.86 22.88
C ASN A 161 17.47 8.41 21.52
N GLU A 162 16.57 9.16 20.85
CA GLU A 162 17.02 10.35 20.12
C GLU A 162 17.87 10.03 18.89
N SER A 163 17.49 9.03 18.09
CA SER A 163 18.15 8.83 16.79
C SER A 163 17.22 8.29 15.71
N GLY A 164 17.35 8.88 14.53
CA GLY A 164 16.81 8.35 13.30
C GLY A 164 15.36 8.72 13.01
N LEU A 165 14.68 7.81 12.33
CA LEU A 165 13.36 8.01 11.76
C LEU A 165 12.28 7.80 12.80
N GLN A 166 11.34 8.75 12.86
CA GLN A 166 10.15 8.64 13.69
C GLN A 166 8.87 8.91 12.89
N LEU A 167 7.76 8.30 13.32
CA LEU A 167 6.42 8.60 12.80
C LEU A 167 5.40 8.64 13.93
N LYS A 168 4.53 9.64 13.88
CA LYS A 168 3.37 9.82 14.75
C LYS A 168 2.11 9.31 14.07
N PHE A 169 1.47 8.34 14.72
CA PHE A 169 0.20 7.76 14.35
C PHE A 169 -0.89 8.39 15.18
N LEU A 170 -1.94 8.92 14.56
CA LEU A 170 -3.11 9.43 15.29
C LEU A 170 -3.92 8.24 15.80
N MET A 171 -4.39 8.36 17.05
CA MET A 171 -5.17 7.32 17.73
C MET A 171 -6.63 7.74 17.85
N SER A 172 -7.53 6.77 17.87
CA SER A 172 -8.94 7.01 18.13
C SER A 172 -9.15 7.55 19.55
N ASP A 173 -9.99 8.57 19.66
CA ASP A 173 -10.45 9.20 20.90
C ASP A 173 -11.74 8.56 21.46
N THR A 174 -12.41 7.72 20.66
CA THR A 174 -13.72 7.13 20.97
C THR A 174 -13.64 5.68 21.45
N GLU A 175 -12.50 5.02 21.25
CA GLU A 175 -12.32 3.65 21.73
C GLU A 175 -12.13 3.65 23.25
N ASP A 176 -13.25 3.40 23.91
CA ASP A 176 -13.39 3.02 25.31
C ASP A 176 -12.58 1.76 25.67
N TYR A 177 -11.65 1.25 24.85
CA TYR A 177 -10.89 0.02 25.12
C TYR A 177 -10.15 0.10 26.46
N LEU A 178 -9.36 1.16 26.67
CA LEU A 178 -8.63 1.35 27.92
C LEU A 178 -9.56 1.60 29.13
N ALA A 179 -10.70 2.26 28.90
CA ALA A 179 -11.70 2.56 29.92
C ALA A 179 -12.58 1.33 30.27
N LYS A 180 -13.00 0.54 29.27
CA LYS A 180 -13.72 -0.74 29.36
C LYS A 180 -12.87 -1.80 30.04
N HIS A 181 -11.58 -1.87 29.69
CA HIS A 181 -10.62 -2.74 30.37
C HIS A 181 -10.17 -2.17 31.72
N LYS A 182 -10.65 -0.98 32.11
CA LYS A 182 -10.33 -0.34 33.38
C LYS A 182 -8.83 -0.30 33.64
N ILE A 183 -7.97 -0.31 32.63
CA ILE A 183 -6.52 -0.43 32.85
C ILE A 183 -6.06 0.81 33.61
N ALA A 184 -6.39 2.00 33.12
CA ALA A 184 -6.10 3.25 33.82
C ALA A 184 -6.72 3.31 35.22
N THR A 185 -7.99 2.88 35.37
CA THR A 185 -8.70 2.91 36.65
C THR A 185 -8.15 1.91 37.67
N LYS A 186 -7.81 0.69 37.24
CA LYS A 186 -7.21 -0.36 38.07
C LYS A 186 -5.81 0.02 38.49
N LEU A 187 -5.05 0.62 37.58
CA LEU A 187 -3.71 1.14 37.84
C LEU A 187 -3.71 2.48 38.59
N GLY A 188 -4.88 3.07 38.84
CA GLY A 188 -5.03 4.30 39.62
C GLY A 188 -4.58 5.59 38.92
N TYR A 189 -4.42 5.60 37.60
CA TYR A 189 -4.01 6.79 36.87
C TYR A 189 -5.16 7.78 36.71
N LYS A 190 -5.02 8.96 37.32
CA LYS A 190 -6.01 10.05 37.24
C LYS A 190 -5.66 11.11 36.20
N ASP A 191 -4.37 11.34 35.94
CA ASP A 191 -3.87 12.54 35.24
C ASP A 191 -3.14 12.23 33.92
N GLY A 192 -3.39 11.05 33.33
CA GLY A 192 -2.71 10.57 32.13
C GLY A 192 -1.61 9.54 32.42
N PHE A 193 -1.31 8.74 31.41
CA PHE A 193 -0.25 7.74 31.43
C PHE A 193 0.27 7.55 30.00
N GLU A 194 1.44 6.95 29.88
CA GLU A 194 2.02 6.54 28.60
C GLU A 194 2.36 5.05 28.65
N MET A 195 2.27 4.40 27.50
CA MET A 195 2.59 3.00 27.30
C MET A 195 3.77 2.89 26.35
N GLU A 196 4.78 2.10 26.69
CA GLU A 196 5.92 1.84 25.83
C GLU A 196 5.83 0.43 25.25
N PHE A 197 6.02 0.35 23.95
CA PHE A 197 6.04 -0.90 23.22
C PHE A 197 7.36 -1.10 22.50
N VAL A 198 7.69 -2.36 22.28
CA VAL A 198 8.75 -2.81 21.37
C VAL A 198 8.13 -3.69 20.30
N GLY A 199 8.44 -3.41 19.04
CA GLY A 199 8.05 -4.18 17.87
C GLY A 199 9.20 -5.06 17.38
N THR A 200 8.98 -6.37 17.27
CA THR A 200 9.94 -7.30 16.64
C THR A 200 9.82 -7.26 15.12
N GLU A 201 10.87 -7.68 14.41
CA GLU A 201 10.88 -7.67 12.96
C GLU A 201 9.83 -8.64 12.39
N GLY A 202 9.00 -8.17 11.46
CA GLY A 202 8.03 -9.03 10.82
C GLY A 202 8.61 -9.86 9.68
N HIS A 203 8.59 -11.19 9.81
CA HIS A 203 9.07 -12.10 8.75
C HIS A 203 8.13 -12.20 7.53
N ASP A 204 6.91 -11.65 7.59
CA ASP A 204 5.92 -11.74 6.51
C ASP A 204 5.23 -10.39 6.24
N LEU A 205 6.03 -9.44 5.76
CA LEU A 205 5.52 -8.14 5.30
C LEU A 205 4.65 -8.23 4.06
N HIS A 206 4.60 -9.39 3.41
CA HIS A 206 3.98 -9.57 2.11
C HIS A 206 2.56 -10.16 2.25
N SER A 207 2.20 -10.89 3.31
CA SER A 207 0.85 -11.46 3.42
C SER A 207 -0.23 -10.48 3.91
N GLN A 208 -1.47 -10.71 3.48
CA GLN A 208 -2.66 -10.03 4.02
C GLN A 208 -2.81 -10.27 5.51
N ASN A 209 -2.73 -11.56 5.87
CA ASN A 209 -2.91 -12.11 7.18
C ASN A 209 -1.56 -12.64 7.57
N PRO A 210 -0.70 -11.78 8.15
CA PRO A 210 0.54 -12.23 8.76
C PRO A 210 0.23 -13.45 9.61
N ALA A 211 0.96 -14.54 9.38
CA ALA A 211 0.84 -15.71 10.25
C ALA A 211 0.99 -15.24 11.71
N PRO A 212 0.27 -15.85 12.67
CA PRO A 212 0.52 -15.59 14.09
C PRO A 212 2.03 -15.76 14.34
N GLY A 213 2.76 -14.66 14.53
CA GLY A 213 4.23 -14.70 14.50
C GLY A 213 4.92 -13.50 13.86
N SER A 214 4.37 -12.91 12.80
CA SER A 214 5.21 -12.13 11.87
C SER A 214 5.30 -10.62 12.16
N ALA A 215 5.35 -10.26 13.45
CA ALA A 215 5.70 -8.97 14.07
C ALA A 215 4.87 -8.88 15.35
N TYR A 216 5.51 -8.86 16.51
CA TYR A 216 4.83 -8.72 17.78
C TYR A 216 5.07 -7.33 18.36
N ALA A 217 4.01 -6.73 18.89
CA ALA A 217 4.10 -5.54 19.72
C ALA A 217 4.08 -6.00 21.18
N TYR A 218 5.23 -5.89 21.84
CA TYR A 218 5.39 -6.20 23.25
C TYR A 218 5.22 -4.94 24.07
N LEU A 219 4.29 -4.95 25.02
CA LEU A 219 4.17 -3.90 26.03
C LEU A 219 5.30 -4.08 27.04
N THR A 220 6.26 -3.15 27.04
CA THR A 220 7.44 -3.25 27.91
C THR A 220 7.32 -2.41 29.17
N GLN A 221 6.49 -1.35 29.14
CA GLN A 221 6.32 -0.46 30.29
C GLN A 221 4.99 0.30 30.22
N ILE A 222 4.43 0.60 31.40
CA ILE A 222 3.41 1.64 31.59
C ILE A 222 3.87 2.57 32.71
N ARG A 223 3.76 3.88 32.51
CA ARG A 223 4.05 4.86 33.54
C ARG A 223 3.04 6.00 33.56
N GLN A 224 2.83 6.57 34.74
CA GLN A 224 2.18 7.88 34.85
C GLN A 224 3.05 8.94 34.14
N ALA A 225 2.41 9.82 33.39
CA ALA A 225 3.08 10.88 32.66
C ALA A 225 2.23 12.16 32.68
N PRO A 226 2.86 13.35 32.59
CA PRO A 226 2.12 14.57 32.33
C PRO A 226 1.27 14.42 31.06
N PRO A 227 0.13 15.13 30.95
CA PRO A 227 -0.64 15.15 29.73
C PRO A 227 0.28 15.50 28.54
N PRO A 228 0.25 14.71 27.46
CA PRO A 228 1.02 15.02 26.25
C PRO A 228 0.59 16.37 25.68
N SER A 229 1.50 17.01 24.96
CA SER A 229 1.14 18.18 24.15
C SER A 229 0.15 17.74 23.07
N PRO A 230 -0.95 18.49 22.85
CA PRO A 230 -1.84 18.20 21.74
C PRO A 230 -1.06 18.18 20.43
N ILE A 231 -1.39 17.24 19.55
CA ILE A 231 -0.91 17.28 18.17
C ILE A 231 -1.71 18.31 17.39
N SER A 232 -1.01 19.24 16.74
CA SER A 232 -1.56 20.07 15.67
C SER A 232 -0.75 19.95 14.39
N SER A 233 -1.34 20.41 13.28
CA SER A 233 -0.60 20.64 12.04
C SER A 233 0.39 21.79 12.23
N PRO A 234 1.52 21.79 11.50
CA PRO A 234 2.47 22.90 11.54
C PRO A 234 1.81 24.18 11.04
N PHE A 235 2.11 25.30 11.70
CA PHE A 235 1.71 26.62 11.24
C PHE A 235 2.60 27.09 10.08
N GLN A 236 2.12 28.09 9.35
CA GLN A 236 2.89 28.77 8.30
C GLN A 236 3.22 30.18 8.74
N TYR A 237 4.28 30.78 8.18
CA TYR A 237 4.64 32.16 8.46
C TYR A 237 5.44 32.77 7.32
N MET A 238 5.49 34.10 7.28
CA MET A 238 6.29 34.82 6.29
C MET A 238 7.75 34.90 6.76
N SER A 239 8.66 34.27 6.03
CA SER A 239 10.10 34.49 6.15
C SER A 239 10.55 35.39 5.01
N GLY A 240 10.67 36.68 5.30
CA GLY A 240 10.83 37.74 4.31
C GLY A 240 9.63 37.80 3.36
N ALA A 241 9.84 37.48 2.08
CA ALA A 241 8.78 37.45 1.06
C ALA A 241 8.23 36.04 0.77
N THR A 242 8.71 35.02 1.48
CA THR A 242 8.35 33.62 1.23
C THR A 242 7.48 33.10 2.36
N LEU A 243 6.34 32.49 2.03
CA LEU A 243 5.54 31.74 2.99
C LEU A 243 6.22 30.38 3.23
N VAL A 244 6.60 30.11 4.46
CA VAL A 244 7.27 28.85 4.86
C VAL A 244 6.42 28.12 5.90
N THR A 245 6.58 26.79 5.96
CA THR A 245 5.94 25.97 6.99
C THR A 245 6.93 25.73 8.13
N ALA A 246 6.48 25.80 9.38
CA ALA A 246 7.30 25.40 10.51
C ALA A 246 7.63 23.91 10.40
N ASP A 247 8.92 23.57 10.44
CA ASP A 247 9.43 22.19 10.31
C ASP A 247 10.21 21.74 11.55
N THR A 248 10.30 22.59 12.57
CA THR A 248 10.98 22.27 13.83
C THR A 248 9.96 21.89 14.90
N GLU A 249 10.12 20.73 15.50
CA GLU A 249 9.30 20.32 16.64
C GLU A 249 9.75 21.03 17.92
N GLY A 250 8.81 21.35 18.78
CA GLY A 250 9.12 21.97 20.07
C GLY A 250 7.88 22.35 20.87
N SER A 251 8.09 22.87 22.07
CA SER A 251 7.05 23.49 22.86
C SER A 251 7.60 24.69 23.62
N ILE A 252 6.87 25.79 23.55
CA ILE A 252 7.14 27.05 24.23
C ILE A 252 5.85 27.39 24.99
N PRO A 253 5.69 26.93 26.25
CA PRO A 253 4.43 27.05 26.97
C PRO A 253 3.88 28.47 27.13
N GLN A 254 4.72 29.49 26.93
CA GLN A 254 4.34 30.90 26.95
C GLN A 254 3.96 31.48 25.57
N GLY A 255 3.98 30.67 24.52
CA GLY A 255 3.76 31.05 23.12
C GLY A 255 5.03 31.56 22.41
N SER A 256 5.89 32.29 23.12
CA SER A 256 7.19 32.75 22.58
C SER A 256 8.27 32.88 23.66
N VAL A 257 9.53 32.84 23.25
CA VAL A 257 10.69 32.99 24.13
C VAL A 257 11.83 33.74 23.45
N SER A 258 12.32 34.79 24.11
CA SER A 258 13.63 35.38 23.79
C SER A 258 14.72 34.61 24.53
N VAL A 259 15.58 33.93 23.78
CA VAL A 259 16.60 33.03 24.31
C VAL A 259 17.70 33.82 25.01
N LYS A 260 17.85 33.60 26.32
CA LYS A 260 18.90 34.21 27.16
C LYS A 260 19.93 33.21 27.64
N LYS A 261 19.56 31.93 27.72
CA LYS A 261 20.45 30.84 28.07
C LYS A 261 19.98 29.57 27.36
N VAL A 262 20.91 28.88 26.72
CA VAL A 262 20.65 27.59 26.06
C VAL A 262 21.33 26.50 26.87
N TRP A 263 20.64 25.40 27.10
CA TRP A 263 21.23 24.13 27.53
C TRP A 263 21.02 23.09 26.44
N LYS A 264 22.09 22.38 26.10
CA LYS A 264 22.11 21.32 25.08
C LYS A 264 22.44 20.01 25.78
N PRO A 265 21.53 19.03 25.83
CA PRO A 265 21.85 17.73 26.40
C PRO A 265 22.84 16.97 25.51
N GLU A 266 23.81 16.30 26.13
CA GLU A 266 24.76 15.40 25.45
C GLU A 266 24.46 13.91 25.70
N GLY A 267 23.25 13.59 26.19
CA GLY A 267 22.74 12.23 26.38
C GLY A 267 22.02 12.01 27.72
N LEU A 268 21.64 10.75 27.99
CA LEU A 268 20.86 10.35 29.17
C LEU A 268 21.62 10.43 30.51
N VAL A 269 22.93 10.66 30.49
CA VAL A 269 23.77 10.70 31.72
C VAL A 269 23.50 11.94 32.59
N GLU A 270 22.69 12.90 32.13
CA GLU A 270 22.41 14.14 32.87
C GLU A 270 20.98 14.26 33.41
N VAL A 271 20.16 13.20 33.38
CA VAL A 271 18.74 13.35 33.75
C VAL A 271 18.55 13.61 35.26
N ALA A 272 19.32 12.95 36.12
CA ALA A 272 19.33 13.24 37.56
C ALA A 272 19.78 14.69 37.86
N TRP A 273 20.77 15.19 37.10
CA TRP A 273 21.21 16.57 37.20
C TRP A 273 20.12 17.54 36.71
N LEU A 274 19.47 17.21 35.60
CA LEU A 274 18.37 17.97 35.02
C LEU A 274 17.18 18.08 35.99
N GLU A 275 16.81 17.01 36.69
CA GLU A 275 15.76 17.09 37.72
C GLU A 275 16.14 18.04 38.87
N ALA A 276 17.38 17.97 39.33
CA ALA A 276 17.84 18.81 40.44
C ALA A 276 18.03 20.30 40.05
N ASN A 277 18.45 20.57 38.81
CA ASN A 277 18.93 21.89 38.40
C ASN A 277 18.02 22.62 37.41
N ILE A 278 17.23 21.89 36.63
CA ILE A 278 16.38 22.44 35.57
C ILE A 278 14.92 22.36 36.03
N THR A 279 14.55 23.24 36.96
CA THR A 279 13.15 23.45 37.34
C THR A 279 12.78 24.90 37.09
N LYS A 280 11.47 25.20 36.98
CA LYS A 280 10.96 26.55 36.72
C LYS A 280 11.50 27.61 37.71
N GLY A 281 11.74 27.22 38.95
CA GLY A 281 12.29 28.12 39.99
C GLY A 281 13.81 28.29 39.93
N ASN A 282 14.51 27.35 39.31
CA ASN A 282 15.98 27.29 39.31
C ASN A 282 16.60 27.85 38.02
N VAL A 283 15.84 27.92 36.92
CA VAL A 283 16.32 28.44 35.64
C VAL A 283 15.94 29.91 35.42
N PRO A 284 16.80 30.73 34.79
CA PRO A 284 16.48 32.12 34.50
C PRO A 284 15.38 32.23 33.43
N LYS A 285 14.69 33.38 33.37
CA LYS A 285 13.78 33.70 32.27
C LYS A 285 14.53 33.68 30.93
N GLY A 286 13.94 33.08 29.91
CA GLY A 286 14.58 32.89 28.60
C GLY A 286 15.54 31.70 28.55
N PHE A 287 15.50 30.81 29.54
CA PHE A 287 16.17 29.52 29.46
C PHE A 287 15.44 28.59 28.48
N VAL A 288 16.19 27.99 27.57
CA VAL A 288 15.69 27.06 26.56
C VAL A 288 16.52 25.79 26.56
N ILE A 289 15.85 24.64 26.42
CA ILE A 289 16.48 23.35 26.15
C ILE A 289 16.49 23.15 24.63
N ALA A 290 17.68 23.05 24.05
CA ALA A 290 17.87 22.85 22.62
C ALA A 290 18.42 21.45 22.36
N HIS A 291 17.63 20.60 21.74
CA HIS A 291 17.85 19.16 21.70
C HIS A 291 17.89 18.63 20.27
N ALA A 292 19.09 18.61 19.69
CA ALA A 292 19.37 18.34 18.28
C ALA A 292 18.63 17.12 17.70
N ASN A 293 18.76 15.96 18.36
CA ASN A 293 18.16 14.71 17.92
C ASN A 293 16.97 14.31 18.80
N GLY A 294 16.43 15.27 19.55
CA GLY A 294 15.37 15.05 20.50
C GLY A 294 14.06 14.60 19.87
N SER A 295 13.12 14.20 20.72
CA SER A 295 11.72 14.04 20.33
C SER A 295 10.81 14.68 21.36
N MET A 296 9.58 15.02 20.98
CA MET A 296 8.56 15.48 21.93
C MET A 296 8.08 14.39 22.91
N SER A 297 8.50 13.14 22.68
CA SER A 297 8.29 11.97 23.55
C SER A 297 9.54 11.60 24.36
N SER A 298 10.65 12.34 24.22
CA SER A 298 11.87 12.10 24.99
C SER A 298 11.69 12.38 26.48
N HIS A 299 12.55 11.77 27.30
CA HIS A 299 12.59 12.01 28.74
C HIS A 299 12.80 13.50 29.08
N ILE A 300 13.66 14.17 28.32
CA ILE A 300 13.98 15.59 28.49
C ILE A 300 12.77 16.47 28.14
N ALA A 301 12.06 16.17 27.05
CA ALA A 301 10.85 16.89 26.67
C ALA A 301 9.72 16.75 27.71
N ALA A 302 9.55 15.54 28.27
CA ALA A 302 8.58 15.30 29.32
C ALA A 302 8.86 16.16 30.58
N HIS A 303 10.12 16.22 31.01
CA HIS A 303 10.55 17.06 32.13
C HIS A 303 10.36 18.55 31.86
N ALA A 304 10.79 19.02 30.67
CA ALA A 304 10.63 20.40 30.25
C ALA A 304 9.16 20.84 30.30
N ARG A 305 8.26 19.99 29.77
CA ARG A 305 6.80 20.20 29.78
C ARG A 305 6.25 20.28 31.21
N ALA A 306 6.64 19.36 32.09
CA ALA A 306 6.20 19.34 33.49
C ALA A 306 6.55 20.63 34.24
N HIS A 307 7.65 21.28 33.88
CA HIS A 307 8.11 22.53 34.48
C HIS A 307 7.79 23.79 33.66
N GLY A 308 7.11 23.66 32.52
CA GLY A 308 6.79 24.80 31.65
C GLY A 308 8.04 25.48 31.06
N ILE A 309 9.10 24.71 30.80
CA ILE A 309 10.37 25.16 30.24
C ILE A 309 10.33 24.97 28.72
N PRO A 310 10.69 26.00 27.92
CA PRO A 310 10.78 25.87 26.48
C PRO A 310 11.76 24.76 26.05
N TYR A 311 11.32 23.94 25.13
CA TYR A 311 12.05 22.80 24.58
C TYR A 311 11.94 22.82 23.06
N ILE A 312 13.09 22.75 22.36
CA ILE A 312 13.16 22.89 20.91
C ILE A 312 14.01 21.75 20.37
N VAL A 313 13.48 21.01 19.39
CA VAL A 313 14.19 19.91 18.72
C VAL A 313 15.05 20.48 17.59
N SER A 314 16.14 21.14 17.97
CA SER A 314 17.11 21.72 17.04
C SER A 314 18.46 21.95 17.73
N ASP A 315 19.55 21.83 16.98
CA ASP A 315 20.90 22.21 17.40
C ASP A 315 21.21 23.70 17.13
N SER A 316 20.40 24.37 16.32
CA SER A 316 20.65 25.73 15.82
C SER A 316 20.28 26.84 16.82
N VAL A 317 19.62 26.50 17.93
CA VAL A 317 19.19 27.48 18.95
C VAL A 317 20.40 28.18 19.57
N SER A 318 20.36 29.51 19.53
CA SER A 318 21.41 30.40 19.99
C SER A 318 20.88 31.46 20.97
N VAL A 319 21.77 31.98 21.82
CA VAL A 319 21.42 33.09 22.71
C VAL A 319 21.21 34.35 21.89
N GLY A 320 20.07 35.01 22.08
CA GLY A 320 19.66 36.17 21.30
C GLY A 320 18.52 35.87 20.34
N ASP A 321 18.29 34.59 20.00
CA ASP A 321 17.17 34.18 19.15
C ASP A 321 15.83 34.49 19.82
N ASP A 322 14.81 34.71 18.99
CA ASP A 322 13.42 34.75 19.41
C ASP A 322 12.70 33.58 18.74
N TRP A 323 12.08 32.71 19.53
CA TRP A 323 11.35 31.54 19.04
C TRP A 323 9.87 31.63 19.38
N VAL A 324 9.01 31.17 18.46
CA VAL A 324 7.55 31.21 18.58
C VAL A 324 6.96 29.83 18.35
N GLU A 325 6.04 29.40 19.23
CA GLU A 325 5.18 28.24 19.05
C GLU A 325 3.87 28.71 18.42
N GLY A 326 3.78 28.70 17.09
CA GLY A 326 2.59 29.15 16.37
C GLY A 326 1.45 28.12 16.39
N SER A 327 1.76 26.86 16.69
CA SER A 327 0.81 25.77 16.86
C SER A 327 1.41 24.69 17.77
N ALA A 328 0.59 23.99 18.55
CA ALA A 328 1.05 23.02 19.53
C ALA A 328 2.03 21.98 18.94
N GLY A 329 3.25 21.93 19.48
CA GLY A 329 4.28 20.99 19.03
C GLY A 329 5.18 21.49 17.90
N TRP A 330 4.95 22.68 17.34
CA TRP A 330 5.71 23.25 16.23
C TRP A 330 6.22 24.65 16.57
N VAL A 331 7.51 24.87 16.34
CA VAL A 331 8.19 26.13 16.65
C VAL A 331 8.96 26.66 15.44
N ALA A 332 9.18 27.98 15.41
CA ALA A 332 10.04 28.62 14.41
C ALA A 332 10.85 29.76 15.05
N CYS A 333 12.03 30.01 14.50
CA CYS A 333 12.90 31.12 14.90
C CYS A 333 12.56 32.38 14.10
N GLU A 334 12.44 33.53 14.77
CA GLU A 334 12.29 34.83 14.14
C GLU A 334 13.63 35.27 13.52
N ASP A 335 13.67 35.47 12.20
CA ASP A 335 14.85 35.95 11.48
C ASP A 335 14.76 37.47 11.24
N GLY A 336 14.85 38.23 12.34
CA GLY A 336 14.82 39.70 12.33
C GLY A 336 13.44 40.34 12.09
N LEU A 337 12.40 39.54 11.86
CA LEU A 337 11.01 39.98 11.77
C LEU A 337 10.13 39.13 12.69
N PRO A 338 9.17 39.74 13.42
CA PRO A 338 8.22 39.01 14.23
C PRO A 338 7.42 38.00 13.40
N ILE A 339 7.27 36.78 13.93
CA ILE A 339 6.48 35.74 13.28
C ILE A 339 5.00 35.93 13.62
N GLU A 340 4.17 36.08 12.59
CA GLU A 340 2.70 36.00 12.70
C GLU A 340 2.23 34.64 12.15
N PRO A 341 1.84 33.69 13.04
CA PRO A 341 1.41 32.37 12.61
C PRO A 341 0.16 32.42 11.72
N SER A 342 0.23 31.71 10.61
CA SER A 342 -0.85 31.49 9.66
C SER A 342 -1.31 30.03 9.72
N PRO A 343 -2.58 29.73 9.38
CA PRO A 343 -3.09 28.38 9.34
C PRO A 343 -2.28 27.47 8.40
N TYR A 344 -2.26 26.18 8.74
CA TYR A 344 -1.69 25.12 7.90
C TYR A 344 -2.34 25.08 6.51
N ASN A 345 -1.52 24.92 5.47
CA ASN A 345 -1.97 24.66 4.10
C ASN A 345 -1.31 23.38 3.57
N ALA A 346 -2.10 22.32 3.39
CA ALA A 346 -1.64 21.04 2.85
C ALA A 346 -1.09 21.13 1.43
N TYR A 347 -1.48 22.16 0.68
CA TYR A 347 -1.15 22.35 -0.73
C TYR A 347 -0.08 23.44 -0.94
N SER A 348 0.78 23.70 0.04
CA SER A 348 1.96 24.54 -0.20
C SER A 348 2.91 23.87 -1.20
N ASP A 349 3.74 24.66 -1.89
CA ASP A 349 4.71 24.13 -2.86
C ASP A 349 5.67 23.10 -2.24
N GLU A 350 6.02 23.30 -0.97
CA GLU A 350 6.84 22.39 -0.17
C GLU A 350 6.19 21.01 -0.02
N TYR A 351 4.90 20.95 0.33
CA TYR A 351 4.17 19.69 0.44
C TYR A 351 3.87 19.07 -0.92
N ALA A 352 3.60 19.89 -1.95
CA ALA A 352 3.46 19.41 -3.31
C ALA A 352 4.74 18.73 -3.83
N ALA A 353 5.91 19.27 -3.48
CA ALA A 353 7.20 18.64 -3.79
C ALA A 353 7.41 17.31 -3.04
N ALA A 354 7.08 17.25 -1.74
CA ALA A 354 7.14 16.02 -0.97
C ALA A 354 6.17 14.95 -1.52
N PHE A 355 4.95 15.34 -1.86
CA PHE A 355 3.95 14.46 -2.50
C PHE A 355 4.44 13.94 -3.84
N MET A 356 5.06 14.79 -4.67
CA MET A 356 5.69 14.39 -5.94
C MET A 356 6.79 13.33 -5.73
N LEU A 357 7.63 13.50 -4.71
CA LEU A 357 8.64 12.49 -4.36
C LEU A 357 7.98 11.15 -4.02
N GLY A 358 6.87 11.18 -3.25
CA GLY A 358 6.05 10.01 -2.97
C GLY A 358 5.52 9.30 -4.21
N LEU A 359 5.02 10.06 -5.19
CA LEU A 359 4.54 9.51 -6.47
C LEU A 359 5.65 8.84 -7.29
N GLN A 360 6.90 9.31 -7.17
CA GLN A 360 8.05 8.67 -7.81
C GLN A 360 8.43 7.38 -7.08
N LEU A 361 8.39 7.41 -5.75
CA LEU A 361 8.66 6.26 -4.90
C LEU A 361 7.67 5.12 -5.11
N SER A 362 6.37 5.39 -5.20
CA SER A 362 5.35 4.35 -5.44
C SER A 362 5.52 3.58 -6.75
N ARG A 363 6.19 4.16 -7.75
CA ARG A 363 6.51 3.46 -9.00
C ARG A 363 7.63 2.43 -8.81
N ARG A 364 8.69 2.84 -8.12
CA ARG A 364 9.97 2.12 -8.00
C ARG A 364 10.05 1.22 -6.77
N ALA A 365 9.43 1.62 -5.67
CA ALA A 365 9.42 0.88 -4.41
C ALA A 365 7.98 0.44 -4.09
N TYR A 366 7.24 -0.06 -5.07
CA TYR A 366 5.88 -0.52 -4.84
C TYR A 366 5.89 -1.77 -3.94
N MET A 367 5.15 -1.72 -2.84
CA MET A 367 4.77 -2.90 -2.09
C MET A 367 3.26 -2.94 -1.95
N ARG A 368 2.69 -4.14 -2.05
CA ARG A 368 1.23 -4.31 -1.95
C ARG A 368 0.64 -3.86 -0.62
N GLN A 369 1.44 -3.82 0.45
CA GLN A 369 1.02 -3.29 1.76
C GLN A 369 1.09 -1.76 1.90
N HIS A 370 1.58 -1.00 0.91
CA HIS A 370 1.62 0.47 1.03
C HIS A 370 0.23 1.14 1.12
N GLY A 371 -0.86 0.38 1.00
CA GLY A 371 -2.20 0.84 1.36
C GLY A 371 -2.34 1.29 2.82
N TRP A 372 -1.51 0.79 3.76
CA TRP A 372 -1.48 1.29 5.14
C TRP A 372 -1.07 2.77 5.24
N PHE A 373 -0.45 3.33 4.21
CA PHE A 373 -0.11 4.76 4.16
C PHE A 373 -1.33 5.68 3.90
N ALA A 374 -2.53 5.12 3.67
CA ALA A 374 -3.77 5.89 3.66
C ALA A 374 -3.95 6.74 4.94
N HIS A 375 -3.51 6.22 6.10
CA HIS A 375 -3.50 6.97 7.36
C HIS A 375 -2.74 8.30 7.23
N PHE A 376 -1.55 8.28 6.61
CA PHE A 376 -0.73 9.48 6.42
C PHE A 376 -1.28 10.41 5.34
N PHE A 377 -2.00 9.88 4.36
CA PHE A 377 -2.75 10.67 3.39
C PHE A 377 -3.80 11.56 4.07
N HIS A 378 -4.64 10.97 4.94
CA HIS A 378 -5.64 11.74 5.71
C HIS A 378 -5.00 12.65 6.76
N GLN A 379 -3.91 12.19 7.37
CA GLN A 379 -3.15 13.01 8.32
C GLN A 379 -2.56 14.26 7.65
N TRP A 380 -1.99 14.14 6.46
CA TRP A 380 -1.47 15.27 5.68
C TRP A 380 -2.58 16.27 5.34
N LEU A 381 -3.74 15.80 4.86
CA LEU A 381 -4.86 16.69 4.51
C LEU A 381 -5.52 17.35 5.73
N GLY A 382 -5.42 16.73 6.90
CA GLY A 382 -5.99 17.21 8.15
C GLY A 382 -4.95 17.61 9.19
N LYS A 383 -4.77 16.75 10.20
CA LYS A 383 -3.90 16.97 11.36
C LYS A 383 -2.47 16.50 11.10
N ASN A 384 -1.71 17.25 10.31
CA ASN A 384 -0.40 16.83 9.84
C ASN A 384 0.67 16.84 10.93
N ALA A 385 0.77 15.74 11.69
CA ALA A 385 1.74 15.62 12.78
C ALA A 385 3.16 15.27 12.35
N ASN A 386 3.36 14.86 11.08
CA ASN A 386 4.66 14.44 10.55
C ASN A 386 5.13 15.33 9.41
N GLY A 387 4.70 16.59 9.34
CA GLY A 387 5.17 17.55 8.34
C GLY A 387 5.24 16.98 6.91
N LYS A 388 6.42 17.08 6.29
CA LYS A 388 6.64 16.70 4.88
C LYS A 388 6.52 15.19 4.67
N GLU A 389 6.85 14.39 5.68
CA GLU A 389 6.83 12.93 5.63
C GLU A 389 5.40 12.43 5.38
N SER A 390 4.38 13.02 6.00
CA SER A 390 2.98 12.66 5.71
C SER A 390 2.63 12.92 4.23
N ALA A 391 3.05 14.05 3.67
CA ALA A 391 2.79 14.40 2.26
C ALA A 391 3.50 13.44 1.29
N MET A 392 4.75 13.08 1.60
CA MET A 392 5.47 12.07 0.84
C MET A 392 4.75 10.71 0.89
N LEU A 393 4.36 10.24 2.07
CA LEU A 393 3.63 8.97 2.21
C LEU A 393 2.24 9.01 1.57
N ALA A 394 1.59 10.18 1.56
CA ALA A 394 0.37 10.43 0.80
C ALA A 394 0.60 10.22 -0.70
N GLY A 395 1.70 10.75 -1.26
CA GLY A 395 2.07 10.51 -2.65
C GLY A 395 2.36 9.03 -2.94
N VAL A 396 2.99 8.33 -2.00
CA VAL A 396 3.23 6.88 -2.11
C VAL A 396 1.89 6.13 -2.17
N PHE A 397 0.97 6.46 -1.27
CA PHE A 397 -0.36 5.87 -1.21
C PHE A 397 -1.15 6.11 -2.50
N VAL A 398 -1.20 7.35 -3.00
CA VAL A 398 -1.95 7.68 -4.24
C VAL A 398 -1.40 6.92 -5.45
N GLY A 399 -0.08 6.88 -5.63
CA GLY A 399 0.51 6.07 -6.69
C GLY A 399 0.32 4.56 -6.48
N TRP A 400 0.29 4.10 -5.22
CA TRP A 400 -0.08 2.74 -4.86
C TRP A 400 -1.52 2.43 -5.27
N VAL A 401 -2.51 3.31 -5.07
CA VAL A 401 -3.91 3.08 -5.46
C VAL A 401 -4.01 2.76 -6.96
N VAL A 402 -3.32 3.52 -7.81
CA VAL A 402 -3.29 3.30 -9.26
C VAL A 402 -2.68 1.93 -9.59
N LYS A 403 -1.48 1.66 -9.08
CA LYS A 403 -0.73 0.44 -9.41
C LYS A 403 -1.35 -0.83 -8.79
N ALA A 404 -1.90 -0.72 -7.59
CA ALA A 404 -2.66 -1.76 -6.90
C ALA A 404 -3.94 -2.10 -7.66
N THR A 405 -4.69 -1.09 -8.12
CA THR A 405 -5.91 -1.31 -8.91
C THR A 405 -5.57 -2.05 -10.20
N LEU A 406 -4.52 -1.60 -10.90
CA LEU A 406 -4.05 -2.27 -12.11
C LEU A 406 -3.65 -3.73 -11.83
N SER A 407 -2.89 -3.96 -10.75
CA SER A 407 -2.46 -5.30 -10.34
C SER A 407 -3.64 -6.27 -10.14
N VAL A 408 -4.68 -5.83 -9.44
CA VAL A 408 -5.88 -6.66 -9.23
C VAL A 408 -6.70 -6.80 -10.51
N CYS A 409 -6.85 -5.74 -11.31
CA CYS A 409 -7.54 -5.80 -12.60
C CYS A 409 -6.90 -6.81 -13.55
N LEU A 410 -5.57 -6.76 -13.72
CA LEU A 410 -4.84 -7.73 -14.56
C LEU A 410 -4.99 -9.15 -14.03
N ALA A 411 -4.89 -9.32 -12.70
CA ALA A 411 -5.11 -10.62 -12.09
C ALA A 411 -6.52 -11.14 -12.42
N GLU A 412 -7.59 -10.40 -12.14
CA GLU A 412 -8.96 -10.91 -12.39
C GLU A 412 -9.32 -11.04 -13.86
N MET A 413 -8.66 -10.29 -14.76
CA MET A 413 -8.80 -10.45 -16.21
C MET A 413 -8.45 -11.87 -16.68
N ARG A 414 -7.62 -12.63 -15.93
CA ARG A 414 -7.30 -14.03 -16.23
C ARG A 414 -8.53 -14.94 -16.34
N HIS A 415 -9.64 -14.57 -15.68
CA HIS A 415 -10.87 -15.37 -15.74
C HIS A 415 -11.66 -15.16 -17.04
N SER A 416 -11.33 -14.16 -17.86
CA SER A 416 -12.03 -13.84 -19.11
C SER A 416 -12.26 -15.07 -19.99
N GLU A 417 -11.29 -15.98 -20.06
CA GLU A 417 -11.38 -17.23 -20.83
C GLU A 417 -12.55 -18.15 -20.42
N ARG A 418 -12.94 -18.10 -19.14
CA ARG A 418 -13.92 -19.02 -18.56
C ARG A 418 -15.31 -18.41 -18.40
N ILE A 419 -15.37 -17.12 -18.09
CA ILE A 419 -16.61 -16.48 -17.60
C ILE A 419 -16.99 -15.20 -18.35
N CYS A 420 -16.21 -14.78 -19.35
CA CYS A 420 -16.59 -13.67 -20.21
C CYS A 420 -17.06 -14.21 -21.57
N ASP A 421 -18.37 -14.13 -21.81
CA ASP A 421 -18.99 -14.64 -23.04
C ASP A 421 -18.57 -13.84 -24.28
N GLU A 422 -18.13 -12.60 -24.08
CA GLU A 422 -17.74 -11.66 -25.14
C GLU A 422 -16.23 -11.37 -25.16
N ALA A 423 -15.43 -12.19 -24.48
CA ALA A 423 -13.99 -12.03 -24.47
C ALA A 423 -13.40 -12.09 -25.90
N SER A 424 -12.61 -11.08 -26.24
CA SER A 424 -11.87 -11.02 -27.50
C SER A 424 -10.66 -11.96 -27.46
N VAL A 425 -10.29 -12.50 -28.62
CA VAL A 425 -9.20 -13.50 -28.77
C VAL A 425 -7.84 -12.98 -28.30
N ASP A 426 -7.65 -11.65 -28.25
CA ASP A 426 -6.40 -11.02 -27.83
C ASP A 426 -6.25 -10.82 -26.32
N ILE A 427 -7.29 -11.02 -25.50
CA ILE A 427 -7.21 -10.71 -24.07
C ILE A 427 -6.09 -11.52 -23.40
N VAL A 428 -6.07 -12.84 -23.58
CA VAL A 428 -5.07 -13.71 -22.96
C VAL A 428 -3.66 -13.47 -23.53
N PRO A 429 -3.45 -13.39 -24.87
CA PRO A 429 -2.16 -12.99 -25.43
C PRO A 429 -1.66 -11.63 -24.95
N THR A 430 -2.54 -10.62 -24.85
CA THR A 430 -2.21 -9.28 -24.36
C THR A 430 -1.79 -9.33 -22.90
N LEU A 431 -2.54 -10.02 -22.05
CA LEU A 431 -2.17 -10.28 -20.66
C LEU A 431 -0.76 -10.87 -20.55
N HIS A 432 -0.48 -11.93 -21.32
CA HIS A 432 0.82 -12.59 -21.35
C HIS A 432 1.93 -11.67 -21.90
N ALA A 433 1.63 -10.84 -22.88
CA ALA A 433 2.58 -9.89 -23.46
C ALA A 433 2.96 -8.79 -22.46
N LEU A 434 2.02 -8.32 -21.63
CA LEU A 434 2.31 -7.30 -20.62
C LEU A 434 3.25 -7.81 -19.51
N VAL A 435 3.17 -9.09 -19.12
CA VAL A 435 3.93 -9.64 -17.98
C VAL A 435 5.09 -10.58 -18.33
N SER A 436 5.32 -10.86 -19.62
CA SER A 436 6.30 -11.79 -20.24
C SER A 436 7.65 -12.04 -19.50
N PRO A 437 8.30 -13.20 -19.76
CA PRO A 437 8.10 -14.50 -19.12
C PRO A 437 9.02 -14.75 -17.92
N ASN A 438 9.90 -13.79 -17.58
CA ASN A 438 11.00 -14.06 -16.65
C ASN A 438 10.64 -13.59 -15.25
N VAL A 439 10.57 -14.55 -14.34
CA VAL A 439 10.48 -14.40 -12.88
C VAL A 439 9.08 -14.06 -12.40
N ALA A 440 8.30 -15.10 -12.09
CA ALA A 440 7.44 -15.04 -10.92
C ALA A 440 8.29 -15.53 -9.74
N VAL A 441 8.44 -14.70 -8.72
CA VAL A 441 8.95 -15.16 -7.44
C VAL A 441 7.77 -15.83 -6.76
N LYS A 442 7.84 -17.14 -6.51
CA LYS A 442 6.85 -17.79 -5.65
C LYS A 442 6.99 -17.19 -4.24
N PRO A 443 5.96 -16.55 -3.66
CA PRO A 443 6.06 -15.99 -2.32
C PRO A 443 6.12 -17.04 -1.21
N GLU A 444 6.02 -18.34 -1.54
CA GLU A 444 5.94 -19.45 -0.58
C GLU A 444 7.20 -19.60 0.33
N TRP A 445 8.23 -18.73 0.19
CA TRP A 445 9.60 -18.93 0.69
C TRP A 445 10.18 -17.81 1.60
N PHE A 446 9.37 -16.82 2.02
CA PHE A 446 9.81 -15.85 3.04
C PHE A 446 9.63 -16.35 4.49
N ALA A 447 9.11 -17.57 4.68
CA ALA A 447 8.98 -18.20 5.99
C ALA A 447 10.30 -18.87 6.48
N GLY A 448 11.40 -18.76 5.74
CA GLY A 448 12.72 -19.19 6.17
C GLY A 448 13.44 -18.09 6.98
N PRO A 449 14.21 -18.44 8.03
CA PRO A 449 14.77 -17.48 8.99
C PRO A 449 15.89 -16.55 8.47
N SER A 450 16.19 -16.52 7.16
CA SER A 450 17.26 -15.69 6.62
C SER A 450 17.09 -15.42 5.12
N PRO A 451 17.11 -14.14 4.66
CA PRO A 451 17.15 -13.77 3.24
C PRO A 451 18.34 -14.34 2.45
N GLN A 452 19.36 -14.86 3.15
CA GLN A 452 20.60 -15.36 2.55
C GLN A 452 20.45 -16.78 1.99
N ASP A 453 19.41 -17.53 2.41
CA ASP A 453 19.15 -18.91 2.01
C ASP A 453 18.04 -19.05 0.96
N ILE A 454 17.47 -17.94 0.49
CA ILE A 454 16.45 -17.95 -0.56
C ILE A 454 17.17 -18.17 -1.90
N GLU A 455 17.29 -19.43 -2.34
CA GLU A 455 17.55 -19.71 -3.75
C GLU A 455 16.40 -19.13 -4.56
N TRP A 456 16.67 -18.05 -5.31
CA TRP A 456 15.74 -17.47 -6.28
C TRP A 456 15.57 -18.44 -7.44
N THR A 457 14.81 -19.51 -7.21
CA THR A 457 14.41 -20.43 -8.25
C THR A 457 13.54 -19.64 -9.23
N LYS A 458 13.91 -19.69 -10.51
CA LYS A 458 13.09 -19.13 -11.59
C LYS A 458 11.82 -19.99 -11.67
N VAL A 459 10.80 -19.62 -10.92
CA VAL A 459 9.49 -20.26 -11.04
C VAL A 459 8.80 -19.64 -12.24
N GLU A 460 8.34 -20.50 -13.15
CA GLU A 460 7.47 -20.06 -14.24
C GLU A 460 6.18 -19.49 -13.65
N MET A 461 5.77 -18.32 -14.16
CA MET A 461 4.55 -17.67 -13.73
C MET A 461 3.34 -18.55 -14.06
N ASP A 462 2.72 -19.16 -13.05
CA ASP A 462 1.37 -19.73 -13.21
C ASP A 462 0.37 -18.58 -13.30
N MET A 463 -0.11 -18.34 -14.51
CA MET A 463 -1.05 -17.26 -14.83
C MET A 463 -2.44 -17.47 -14.25
N ARG A 464 -2.75 -18.68 -13.77
CA ARG A 464 -4.00 -19.00 -13.07
C ARG A 464 -3.95 -18.55 -11.61
N ASP A 465 -2.77 -18.48 -11.02
CA ASP A 465 -2.58 -17.96 -9.66
C ASP A 465 -2.50 -16.43 -9.66
N ARG A 466 -3.48 -15.80 -9.02
CA ARG A 466 -3.51 -14.34 -8.82
C ARG A 466 -2.29 -13.81 -8.07
N ASN A 467 -1.70 -14.60 -7.17
CA ASN A 467 -0.58 -14.13 -6.34
C ASN A 467 0.65 -13.81 -7.20
N HIS A 468 0.85 -14.53 -8.30
CA HIS A 468 1.93 -14.23 -9.23
C HIS A 468 1.75 -12.89 -9.93
N TRP A 469 0.52 -12.48 -10.22
CA TRP A 469 0.23 -11.16 -10.79
C TRP A 469 0.61 -10.05 -9.80
N TYR A 470 0.25 -10.23 -8.52
CA TYR A 470 0.58 -9.27 -7.47
C TYR A 470 2.08 -9.13 -7.27
N ALA A 471 2.78 -10.26 -7.16
CA ALA A 471 4.23 -10.30 -7.04
C ALA A 471 4.90 -9.66 -8.27
N LYS A 472 4.43 -9.95 -9.48
CA LYS A 472 5.01 -9.39 -10.71
C LYS A 472 4.94 -7.87 -10.75
N MET A 473 3.83 -7.29 -10.28
CA MET A 473 3.67 -5.83 -10.23
C MET A 473 4.63 -5.14 -9.25
N GLU A 474 5.08 -5.82 -8.20
CA GLU A 474 6.14 -5.33 -7.30
C GLU A 474 7.48 -5.17 -8.04
N TYR A 475 7.72 -5.98 -9.08
CA TYR A 475 8.96 -5.93 -9.88
C TYR A 475 8.87 -5.09 -11.16
N LEU A 476 7.74 -4.48 -11.48
CA LEU A 476 7.61 -3.66 -12.70
C LEU A 476 7.68 -2.16 -12.38
N ASP A 477 8.66 -1.45 -12.93
CA ASP A 477 8.66 0.03 -12.95
C ASP A 477 7.82 0.51 -14.13
N LEU A 478 6.54 0.74 -13.87
CA LEU A 478 5.60 1.30 -14.85
C LEU A 478 5.52 2.82 -14.70
N THR A 479 5.39 3.52 -15.82
CA THR A 479 5.00 4.93 -15.86
C THR A 479 3.50 5.08 -15.61
N TYR A 480 3.06 6.25 -15.16
CA TYR A 480 1.63 6.55 -15.03
C TYR A 480 0.90 6.53 -16.38
N VAL A 481 1.60 6.82 -17.49
CA VAL A 481 1.04 6.71 -18.85
C VAL A 481 0.70 5.25 -19.18
N GLU A 482 1.64 4.33 -18.96
CA GLU A 482 1.41 2.89 -19.17
C GLU A 482 0.31 2.36 -18.25
N MET A 483 0.32 2.77 -16.97
CA MET A 483 -0.72 2.37 -16.02
C MET A 483 -2.10 2.87 -16.45
N ARG A 484 -2.21 4.12 -16.91
CA ARG A 484 -3.45 4.70 -17.44
C ARG A 484 -3.98 3.90 -18.62
N GLU A 485 -3.15 3.62 -19.62
CA GLU A 485 -3.59 2.89 -20.82
C GLU A 485 -3.99 1.45 -20.49
N ALA A 486 -3.28 0.81 -19.55
CA ALA A 486 -3.59 -0.55 -19.10
C ALA A 486 -4.92 -0.60 -18.34
N LEU A 487 -5.18 0.40 -17.49
CA LEU A 487 -6.44 0.54 -16.75
C LEU A 487 -7.62 0.87 -17.67
N LYS A 488 -7.43 1.72 -18.69
CA LYS A 488 -8.44 1.97 -19.73
C LYS A 488 -8.79 0.71 -20.51
N TRP A 489 -7.77 -0.08 -20.85
CA TRP A 489 -7.96 -1.39 -21.47
C TRP A 489 -8.73 -2.34 -20.55
N CYS A 490 -8.36 -2.42 -19.27
CA CYS A 490 -9.09 -3.21 -18.29
C CYS A 490 -10.55 -2.76 -18.18
N ALA A 491 -10.82 -1.45 -18.11
CA ALA A 491 -12.19 -0.92 -18.06
C ALA A 491 -12.99 -1.32 -19.31
N LYS A 492 -12.41 -1.17 -20.51
CA LYS A 492 -13.02 -1.60 -21.78
C LYS A 492 -13.39 -3.09 -21.74
N MET A 493 -12.48 -3.94 -21.25
CA MET A 493 -12.67 -5.39 -21.19
C MET A 493 -13.66 -5.81 -20.10
N PHE A 494 -13.75 -5.09 -18.97
CA PHE A 494 -14.68 -5.40 -17.89
C PHE A 494 -16.13 -4.99 -18.17
N LYS A 495 -16.36 -4.14 -19.16
CA LYS A 495 -17.66 -3.54 -19.43
C LYS A 495 -18.76 -4.57 -19.70
N ASP A 496 -18.50 -5.54 -20.59
CA ASP A 496 -19.53 -6.40 -21.16
C ASP A 496 -19.15 -7.90 -21.07
N GLY A 497 -20.14 -8.79 -21.14
CA GLY A 497 -19.95 -10.24 -21.27
C GLY A 497 -19.57 -11.02 -19.99
N TRP A 498 -19.30 -10.35 -18.87
CA TRP A 498 -18.86 -11.01 -17.64
C TRP A 498 -19.99 -11.67 -16.85
N LYS A 499 -19.75 -12.91 -16.42
CA LYS A 499 -20.59 -13.65 -15.47
C LYS A 499 -19.94 -13.68 -14.08
N GLY A 500 -20.72 -13.43 -13.03
CA GLY A 500 -20.26 -13.49 -11.63
C GLY A 500 -19.51 -12.24 -11.15
N GLY A 501 -18.73 -12.39 -10.07
CA GLY A 501 -18.11 -11.27 -9.35
C GLY A 501 -16.69 -10.86 -9.78
N TYR A 502 -16.19 -11.38 -10.91
CA TYR A 502 -14.80 -11.20 -11.36
C TYR A 502 -14.62 -10.15 -12.47
N GLY A 503 -15.72 -9.52 -12.90
CA GLY A 503 -15.75 -8.46 -13.90
C GLY A 503 -17.10 -7.73 -13.87
N GLY A 504 -17.42 -6.99 -14.93
CA GLY A 504 -18.65 -6.20 -15.02
C GLY A 504 -18.48 -4.74 -14.60
N GLU A 505 -19.61 -4.04 -14.48
CA GLU A 505 -19.68 -2.60 -14.28
C GLU A 505 -18.85 -2.10 -13.09
N LYS A 506 -18.89 -2.79 -11.94
CA LYS A 506 -18.09 -2.40 -10.75
C LYS A 506 -16.59 -2.41 -11.04
N TRP A 507 -16.10 -3.44 -11.72
CA TRP A 507 -14.69 -3.57 -12.09
C TRP A 507 -14.30 -2.53 -13.13
N MET A 508 -15.18 -2.26 -14.11
CA MET A 508 -15.01 -1.18 -15.07
C MET A 508 -14.89 0.18 -14.37
N THR A 509 -15.78 0.49 -13.42
CA THR A 509 -15.74 1.74 -12.65
C THR A 509 -14.43 1.87 -11.90
N CYS A 510 -14.01 0.85 -11.13
CA CYS A 510 -12.75 0.88 -10.41
C CYS A 510 -11.54 1.11 -11.34
N ALA A 511 -11.49 0.41 -12.47
CA ALA A 511 -10.41 0.56 -13.45
C ALA A 511 -10.40 1.95 -14.11
N SER A 512 -11.57 2.47 -14.52
CA SER A 512 -11.69 3.80 -15.12
C SER A 512 -11.27 4.90 -14.14
N SER A 513 -11.76 4.81 -12.91
CA SER A 513 -11.42 5.76 -11.85
C SER A 513 -9.91 5.80 -11.57
N ALA A 514 -9.26 4.64 -11.49
CA ALA A 514 -7.81 4.59 -11.32
C ALA A 514 -7.05 5.12 -12.56
N ALA A 515 -7.58 4.92 -13.78
CA ALA A 515 -7.02 5.54 -14.98
C ALA A 515 -7.14 7.07 -14.93
N ASP A 516 -8.26 7.60 -14.44
CA ASP A 516 -8.45 9.05 -14.30
C ASP A 516 -7.49 9.64 -13.25
N ILE A 517 -7.24 8.92 -12.14
CA ILE A 517 -6.21 9.31 -11.15
C ILE A 517 -4.83 9.34 -11.83
N ALA A 518 -4.48 8.31 -12.61
CA ALA A 518 -3.21 8.26 -13.33
C ALA A 518 -3.08 9.44 -14.32
N ASP A 519 -4.17 9.81 -15.00
CA ASP A 519 -4.20 10.96 -15.90
C ASP A 519 -3.98 12.29 -15.15
N ALA A 520 -4.65 12.48 -14.02
CA ALA A 520 -4.43 13.65 -13.17
C ALA A 520 -2.99 13.73 -12.64
N ILE A 521 -2.38 12.60 -12.27
CA ILE A 521 -0.97 12.54 -11.91
C ILE A 521 -0.06 12.95 -13.08
N ILE A 522 -0.33 12.45 -14.29
CA ILE A 522 0.44 12.83 -15.49
C ILE A 522 0.36 14.35 -15.71
N GLN A 523 -0.82 14.94 -15.57
CA GLN A 523 -1.02 16.39 -15.66
C GLN A 523 -0.21 17.12 -14.58
N PHE A 524 -0.29 16.70 -13.32
CA PHE A 524 0.46 17.30 -12.21
C PHE A 524 1.98 17.21 -12.40
N VAL A 525 2.48 16.09 -12.91
CA VAL A 525 3.91 15.86 -13.16
C VAL A 525 4.42 16.73 -14.30
N ASN A 526 3.63 16.90 -15.36
CA ASN A 526 4.06 17.62 -16.56
C ASN A 526 3.79 19.13 -16.47
N HIS A 527 2.77 19.55 -15.72
CA HIS A 527 2.41 20.96 -15.54
C HIS A 527 3.17 21.56 -14.36
N LYS A 528 4.47 21.81 -14.56
CA LYS A 528 5.13 22.90 -13.82
C LYS A 528 4.79 24.19 -14.54
N LYS A 529 4.23 25.17 -13.84
CA LYS A 529 4.07 26.52 -14.40
C LYS A 529 5.46 27.06 -14.78
N ASP A 530 5.53 28.01 -15.71
CA ASP A 530 6.81 28.56 -16.21
C ASP A 530 7.72 29.13 -15.11
N ASN A 531 7.16 29.42 -13.92
CA ASN A 531 7.85 29.89 -12.72
C ASN A 531 8.27 28.77 -11.75
N GLY A 532 8.10 27.50 -12.12
CA GLY A 532 8.43 26.34 -11.28
C GLY A 532 7.39 25.99 -10.21
N VAL A 533 6.26 26.70 -10.15
CA VAL A 533 5.19 26.49 -9.16
C VAL A 533 4.31 25.30 -9.57
N PHE A 534 3.88 24.51 -8.58
CA PHE A 534 3.02 23.34 -8.80
C PHE A 534 1.58 23.75 -9.15
N ASP A 535 0.92 22.92 -9.95
CA ASP A 535 -0.51 23.09 -10.22
C ASP A 535 -1.38 22.55 -9.08
N ILE A 536 -1.68 23.43 -8.13
CA ILE A 536 -2.44 23.11 -6.92
C ILE A 536 -3.85 22.61 -7.23
N GLU A 537 -4.51 23.11 -8.28
CA GLU A 537 -5.85 22.64 -8.65
C GLU A 537 -5.81 21.17 -9.07
N THR A 538 -4.78 20.77 -9.83
CA THR A 538 -4.59 19.37 -10.19
C THR A 538 -4.24 18.52 -8.96
N LEU A 539 -3.44 19.02 -8.02
CA LEU A 539 -3.16 18.29 -6.76
C LEU A 539 -4.43 18.08 -5.93
N MET A 540 -5.27 19.10 -5.76
CA MET A 540 -6.57 18.99 -5.08
C MET A 540 -7.51 18.01 -5.78
N ARG A 541 -7.49 17.98 -7.12
CA ARG A 541 -8.24 16.99 -7.90
C ARG A 541 -7.73 15.57 -7.63
N ILE A 542 -6.41 15.35 -7.61
CA ILE A 542 -5.81 14.05 -7.30
C ILE A 542 -6.24 13.57 -5.91
N THR A 543 -6.18 14.44 -4.90
CA THR A 543 -6.54 14.06 -3.52
C THR A 543 -8.03 13.73 -3.39
N SER A 544 -8.91 14.50 -4.02
CA SER A 544 -10.34 14.18 -4.08
C SER A 544 -10.60 12.81 -4.71
N MET A 545 -9.98 12.55 -5.87
CA MET A 545 -10.17 11.30 -6.59
C MET A 545 -9.59 10.09 -5.86
N ALA A 546 -8.46 10.26 -5.16
CA ALA A 546 -7.89 9.20 -4.34
C ALA A 546 -8.78 8.85 -3.14
N ASN A 547 -9.38 9.85 -2.48
CA ASN A 547 -10.35 9.65 -1.41
C ASN A 547 -11.63 8.96 -1.91
N GLU A 548 -12.12 9.34 -3.09
CA GLU A 548 -13.25 8.64 -3.74
C GLU A 548 -12.89 7.19 -4.09
N ALA A 549 -11.68 6.96 -4.58
CA ALA A 549 -11.20 5.62 -4.87
C ALA A 549 -11.10 4.76 -3.62
N GLU A 550 -10.56 5.25 -2.50
CA GLU A 550 -10.58 4.53 -1.22
C GLU A 550 -12.02 4.07 -0.87
N ASN A 551 -12.99 4.98 -0.95
CA ASN A 551 -14.40 4.69 -0.70
C ASN A 551 -15.01 3.67 -1.67
N TRP A 552 -14.68 3.75 -2.96
CA TRP A 552 -15.14 2.76 -3.93
C TRP A 552 -14.60 1.37 -3.62
N GLN A 553 -13.35 1.27 -3.15
CA GLN A 553 -12.74 -0.04 -2.93
C GLN A 553 -13.33 -0.76 -1.71
N HIS A 554 -13.81 -0.01 -0.71
CA HIS A 554 -14.64 -0.56 0.35
C HIS A 554 -15.98 -1.10 -0.14
N ASN A 555 -16.65 -0.37 -1.05
CA ASN A 555 -18.04 -0.62 -1.39
C ASN A 555 -18.24 -1.48 -2.66
N ASN A 556 -17.24 -1.54 -3.54
CA ASN A 556 -17.34 -2.15 -4.87
C ASN A 556 -16.45 -3.40 -5.02
N ALA A 557 -16.77 -4.43 -4.22
CA ALA A 557 -16.21 -5.80 -4.29
C ALA A 557 -14.92 -6.07 -3.50
N GLY A 558 -14.46 -5.14 -2.66
CA GLY A 558 -13.30 -5.37 -1.79
C GLY A 558 -12.04 -5.68 -2.59
N LEU A 559 -11.79 -4.93 -3.66
CA LEU A 559 -10.71 -5.18 -4.62
C LEU A 559 -9.33 -5.32 -3.93
N PHE A 560 -9.05 -4.47 -2.95
CA PHE A 560 -7.80 -4.51 -2.19
C PHE A 560 -7.77 -5.58 -1.10
N THR A 561 -8.92 -6.15 -0.70
CA THR A 561 -8.96 -7.33 0.20
C THR A 561 -8.26 -8.56 -0.39
N LYS A 562 -7.91 -8.50 -1.68
CA LYS A 562 -7.08 -9.49 -2.36
C LYS A 562 -5.60 -9.47 -1.99
N PHE A 563 -5.09 -8.43 -1.31
CA PHE A 563 -3.76 -8.46 -0.68
C PHE A 563 -3.55 -7.49 0.50
N LEU A 564 -4.54 -6.69 0.89
CA LEU A 564 -4.53 -5.78 2.04
C LEU A 564 -5.67 -6.13 3.02
N SER A 565 -5.45 -5.98 4.32
CA SER A 565 -6.54 -6.08 5.30
C SER A 565 -7.55 -4.95 5.10
N MET A 566 -8.85 -5.23 5.29
CA MET A 566 -9.87 -4.17 5.31
C MET A 566 -9.60 -3.13 6.40
N GLU A 567 -8.96 -3.55 7.50
CA GLU A 567 -8.62 -2.66 8.61
C GLU A 567 -7.68 -1.51 8.21
N ALA A 568 -6.92 -1.64 7.12
CA ALA A 568 -5.96 -0.62 6.69
C ALA A 568 -6.62 0.73 6.39
N PHE A 569 -7.77 0.70 5.73
CA PHE A 569 -8.52 1.90 5.42
C PHE A 569 -9.50 2.27 6.53
N ASP A 570 -10.00 1.28 7.27
CA ASP A 570 -10.78 1.57 8.48
C ASP A 570 -9.95 2.40 9.46
N TYR A 571 -8.67 2.11 9.66
CA TYR A 571 -7.78 2.93 10.50
C TYR A 571 -7.32 4.23 9.82
N ALA A 572 -7.52 4.42 8.52
CA ALA A 572 -7.12 5.63 7.82
C ALA A 572 -8.17 6.74 7.93
N THR A 573 -9.45 6.38 7.82
CA THR A 573 -10.56 7.33 7.72
C THR A 573 -11.41 7.32 8.99
N LYS A 574 -11.41 8.42 9.75
CA LYS A 574 -12.33 8.60 10.89
C LYS A 574 -13.77 8.77 10.38
N ASN A 575 -14.62 7.81 10.66
CA ASN A 575 -16.06 7.89 10.48
C ASN A 575 -16.67 8.68 11.66
N GLU A 576 -17.21 9.87 11.37
CA GLU A 576 -17.79 10.75 12.39
C GLU A 576 -19.00 10.13 13.12
N GLU A 577 -19.83 9.36 12.42
CA GLU A 577 -21.08 8.79 12.97
C GLU A 577 -20.81 7.66 13.96
N THR A 578 -19.85 6.79 13.64
CA THR A 578 -19.51 5.63 14.45
C THR A 578 -18.36 5.89 15.41
N GLY A 579 -17.64 7.01 15.23
CA GLY A 579 -16.38 7.30 15.88
C GLY A 579 -15.25 6.34 15.49
N LYS A 580 -15.52 5.36 14.62
CA LYS A 580 -14.54 4.37 14.17
C LYS A 580 -13.56 5.01 13.20
N GLY A 581 -12.34 4.52 13.24
CA GLY A 581 -11.23 4.97 12.40
C GLY A 581 -10.19 5.74 13.19
N LEU A 582 -9.00 5.84 12.60
CA LEU A 582 -7.72 5.91 13.31
C LEU A 582 -7.36 4.59 14.00
N PHE A 583 -6.08 4.43 14.33
CA PHE A 583 -5.60 3.29 15.08
C PHE A 583 -6.24 3.25 16.48
N SER A 584 -6.56 2.06 16.95
CA SER A 584 -7.12 1.83 18.29
C SER A 584 -6.06 1.30 19.24
N HIS A 585 -6.40 1.22 20.52
CA HIS A 585 -5.52 0.64 21.53
C HIS A 585 -5.47 -0.89 21.46
N ARG A 586 -6.25 -1.54 20.59
CA ARG A 586 -6.25 -3.01 20.51
C ARG A 586 -4.88 -3.55 20.08
N PRO A 587 -4.43 -4.71 20.59
CA PRO A 587 -3.15 -5.31 20.21
C PRO A 587 -2.96 -5.48 18.70
N SER A 588 -4.01 -5.87 17.96
CA SER A 588 -3.96 -5.98 16.49
C SER A 588 -3.67 -4.64 15.83
N SER A 589 -4.31 -3.57 16.30
CA SER A 589 -4.12 -2.22 15.76
C SER A 589 -2.70 -1.71 16.05
N ILE A 590 -2.19 -1.93 17.26
CA ILE A 590 -0.79 -1.59 17.60
C ILE A 590 0.21 -2.37 16.72
N ARG A 591 -0.03 -3.67 16.50
CA ARG A 591 0.78 -4.48 15.57
C ARG A 591 0.77 -3.90 14.15
N HIS A 592 -0.38 -3.43 13.67
CA HIS A 592 -0.48 -2.79 12.37
C HIS A 592 0.28 -1.45 12.30
N MET A 593 0.37 -0.67 13.39
CA MET A 593 1.24 0.51 13.43
C MET A 593 2.71 0.13 13.26
N PHE A 594 3.19 -0.86 14.01
CA PHE A 594 4.56 -1.35 13.90
C PHE A 594 4.88 -1.85 12.50
N ARG A 595 3.97 -2.62 11.89
CA ARG A 595 4.11 -3.07 10.50
C ARG A 595 4.17 -1.89 9.52
N THR A 596 3.31 -0.90 9.71
CA THR A 596 3.29 0.31 8.86
C THR A 596 4.59 1.09 9.00
N PHE A 597 5.14 1.19 10.21
CA PHE A 597 6.44 1.80 10.46
C PHE A 597 7.58 0.99 9.83
N GLN A 598 7.51 -0.34 9.84
CA GLN A 598 8.48 -1.19 9.14
C GLN A 598 8.45 -0.93 7.63
N LEU A 599 7.26 -0.84 7.01
CA LEU A 599 7.11 -0.47 5.59
C LEU A 599 7.68 0.91 5.30
N TYR A 600 7.41 1.88 6.18
CA TYR A 600 8.01 3.21 6.08
C TYR A 600 9.53 3.13 6.12
N ASN A 601 10.10 2.47 7.13
CA ASN A 601 11.52 2.33 7.27
C ASN A 601 12.16 1.62 6.06
N MET A 602 11.53 0.60 5.49
CA MET A 602 12.04 -0.02 4.25
C MET A 602 12.03 0.96 3.07
N LEU A 603 11.00 1.82 3.00
CA LEU A 603 10.88 2.83 1.96
C LEU A 603 11.98 3.91 2.07
N VAL A 604 12.30 4.36 3.29
CA VAL A 604 13.24 5.49 3.52
C VAL A 604 14.67 5.06 3.92
N SER A 605 14.81 4.00 4.72
CA SER A 605 16.07 3.40 5.19
C SER A 605 16.62 2.33 4.25
N GLY A 606 16.23 2.35 2.98
CA GLY A 606 17.13 1.95 1.89
C GLY A 606 18.45 2.78 1.83
N ASN A 607 18.80 3.47 2.91
CA ASN A 607 19.96 4.26 3.29
C ASN A 607 20.39 5.35 2.29
N GLY A 608 19.82 6.54 2.44
CA GLY A 608 20.55 7.81 2.32
C GLY A 608 20.63 8.51 0.96
N CYS A 609 20.33 7.85 -0.16
CA CYS A 609 20.09 8.52 -1.45
C CYS A 609 19.28 7.58 -2.36
N ILE A 610 17.99 7.88 -2.53
CA ILE A 610 16.99 7.03 -3.21
C ILE A 610 17.32 6.78 -4.70
N ALA A 611 18.31 7.47 -5.28
CA ALA A 611 18.80 7.20 -6.64
C ALA A 611 20.16 6.47 -6.69
N GLU A 612 21.11 6.79 -5.80
CA GLU A 612 22.49 6.26 -5.89
C GLU A 612 22.75 5.06 -4.97
N MET A 613 21.93 4.83 -3.93
CA MET A 613 22.15 3.72 -2.98
C MET A 613 21.07 2.64 -3.04
N ALA A 614 19.87 2.94 -3.53
CA ALA A 614 19.05 1.91 -4.19
C ALA A 614 19.80 1.32 -5.41
N TRP A 615 20.87 1.96 -5.89
CA TRP A 615 21.82 1.34 -6.79
C TRP A 615 22.85 0.49 -6.01
N ALA A 616 23.49 1.03 -4.96
CA ALA A 616 24.56 0.34 -4.21
C ALA A 616 24.11 -0.83 -3.29
N PHE A 617 22.96 -0.75 -2.61
CA PHE A 617 22.39 -1.86 -1.82
C PHE A 617 22.01 -3.04 -2.74
N TRP A 618 21.45 -2.72 -3.91
CA TRP A 618 21.12 -3.68 -4.98
C TRP A 618 22.34 -4.10 -5.82
N GLU A 619 23.53 -3.54 -5.57
CA GLU A 619 24.82 -4.07 -6.04
C GLU A 619 25.49 -4.96 -4.99
N ARG A 620 25.24 -4.74 -3.69
CA ARG A 620 25.82 -5.51 -2.58
C ARG A 620 25.04 -6.77 -2.22
N VAL A 621 23.76 -6.84 -2.57
CA VAL A 621 22.95 -8.07 -2.52
C VAL A 621 22.71 -8.51 -3.96
N PRO A 622 23.56 -9.39 -4.54
CA PRO A 622 23.51 -9.77 -5.95
C PRO A 622 22.23 -10.48 -6.40
N GLN A 623 21.27 -10.71 -5.50
CA GLN A 623 20.14 -11.62 -5.71
C GLN A 623 18.75 -10.99 -5.58
N THR A 624 18.58 -9.77 -5.07
CA THR A 624 17.26 -9.13 -5.07
C THR A 624 16.94 -8.56 -6.46
N PRO A 625 15.84 -8.97 -7.14
CA PRO A 625 15.53 -8.50 -8.49
C PRO A 625 15.10 -7.02 -8.45
N ARG A 626 15.88 -6.14 -9.08
CA ARG A 626 15.53 -4.72 -9.25
C ARG A 626 14.14 -4.60 -9.90
N PRO A 627 13.33 -3.55 -9.58
CA PRO A 627 12.20 -3.20 -10.42
C PRO A 627 12.72 -2.97 -11.84
N GLN A 628 12.16 -3.71 -12.80
CA GLN A 628 12.56 -3.66 -14.19
C GLN A 628 11.47 -2.95 -14.98
N ARG A 629 11.90 -2.17 -15.98
CA ARG A 629 10.99 -1.75 -17.04
C ARG A 629 10.39 -3.00 -17.69
N PRO A 630 9.15 -2.95 -18.17
CA PRO A 630 8.61 -4.04 -18.96
C PRO A 630 9.52 -4.41 -20.14
N GLN A 631 9.64 -5.70 -20.42
CA GLN A 631 10.44 -6.18 -21.55
C GLN A 631 9.84 -5.76 -22.89
N ASN A 632 8.50 -5.76 -22.95
CA ASN A 632 7.75 -5.36 -24.13
C ASN A 632 7.29 -3.90 -23.99
N ASP A 633 7.10 -3.21 -25.11
CA ASP A 633 6.53 -1.87 -25.12
C ASP A 633 5.03 -1.95 -24.77
N TRP A 634 4.71 -1.61 -23.52
CA TRP A 634 3.33 -1.60 -23.04
C TRP A 634 2.46 -0.63 -23.82
N LEU A 635 3.00 0.52 -24.27
CA LEU A 635 2.21 1.51 -24.99
C LEU A 635 1.86 1.00 -26.38
N GLU A 636 2.77 0.34 -27.08
CA GLU A 636 2.46 -0.30 -28.38
C GLU A 636 1.33 -1.33 -28.23
N ILE A 637 1.49 -2.26 -27.28
CA ILE A 637 0.51 -3.32 -26.98
C ILE A 637 -0.86 -2.71 -26.65
N LEU A 638 -0.90 -1.76 -25.72
CA LEU A 638 -2.14 -1.20 -25.19
C LEU A 638 -2.81 -0.24 -26.18
N ASN A 639 -2.04 0.50 -26.98
CA ASN A 639 -2.60 1.33 -28.05
C ASN A 639 -3.30 0.45 -29.10
N PHE A 640 -2.71 -0.69 -29.45
CA PHE A 640 -3.36 -1.66 -30.32
C PHE A 640 -4.61 -2.26 -29.66
N ALA A 641 -4.49 -2.74 -28.41
CA ALA A 641 -5.58 -3.40 -27.68
C ALA A 641 -6.79 -2.47 -27.44
N ASN A 642 -6.54 -1.19 -27.15
CA ASN A 642 -7.60 -0.20 -26.94
C ASN A 642 -8.28 0.20 -28.25
N ASN A 643 -7.53 0.45 -29.32
CA ASN A 643 -8.05 1.13 -30.51
C ASN A 643 -8.38 0.21 -31.68
N GLN A 644 -7.69 -0.92 -31.82
CA GLN A 644 -7.77 -1.78 -33.01
C GLN A 644 -8.28 -3.18 -32.69
N ALA A 645 -7.87 -3.74 -31.55
CA ALA A 645 -8.27 -5.07 -31.14
C ALA A 645 -9.78 -5.13 -30.85
N ASN A 646 -10.48 -5.81 -31.75
CA ASN A 646 -11.87 -6.21 -31.63
C ASN A 646 -12.12 -7.42 -32.53
N ASN A 647 -13.23 -8.11 -32.31
CA ASN A 647 -13.54 -9.34 -33.04
C ASN A 647 -13.65 -9.14 -34.57
N THR A 648 -14.11 -7.98 -35.03
CA THR A 648 -14.17 -7.66 -36.47
C THR A 648 -12.77 -7.55 -37.09
N PHE A 649 -11.82 -6.96 -36.37
CA PHE A 649 -10.43 -6.87 -36.80
C PHE A 649 -9.81 -8.27 -36.95
N PHE A 650 -9.95 -9.12 -35.93
CA PHE A 650 -9.34 -10.45 -35.93
C PHE A 650 -9.95 -11.43 -36.93
N ARG A 651 -11.20 -11.22 -37.38
CA ARG A 651 -11.78 -11.98 -38.51
C ARG A 651 -11.03 -11.80 -39.83
N THR A 652 -10.29 -10.70 -39.99
CA THR A 652 -9.53 -10.40 -41.23
C THR A 652 -8.02 -10.34 -41.00
N ASN A 653 -7.58 -10.42 -39.75
CA ASN A 653 -6.18 -10.31 -39.35
C ASN A 653 -5.95 -11.34 -38.25
N MET A 654 -5.67 -12.58 -38.64
CA MET A 654 -5.48 -13.69 -37.69
C MET A 654 -4.38 -13.35 -36.69
N ILE A 655 -4.65 -13.59 -35.41
CA ILE A 655 -3.82 -13.08 -34.31
C ILE A 655 -2.38 -13.62 -34.33
N THR A 656 -2.18 -14.84 -34.80
CA THR A 656 -0.86 -15.50 -34.85
C THR A 656 -0.04 -15.17 -36.10
N GLN A 657 -0.66 -14.64 -37.16
CA GLN A 657 -0.01 -14.48 -38.48
C GLN A 657 0.09 -13.02 -38.92
N SER A 658 -0.88 -12.16 -38.55
CA SER A 658 -0.95 -10.82 -39.10
C SER A 658 0.22 -9.93 -38.63
N GLU A 659 0.86 -9.24 -39.58
CA GLU A 659 1.88 -8.22 -39.29
C GLU A 659 1.31 -6.98 -38.60
N LYS A 660 -0.01 -6.76 -38.68
CA LYS A 660 -0.69 -5.64 -38.02
C LYS A 660 -0.89 -5.87 -36.52
N VAL A 661 -0.72 -7.11 -36.06
CA VAL A 661 -0.75 -7.45 -34.64
C VAL A 661 0.66 -7.23 -34.08
N PRO A 662 0.83 -6.46 -32.99
CA PRO A 662 2.13 -6.25 -32.37
C PRO A 662 2.87 -7.56 -32.13
N PRO A 663 4.18 -7.66 -32.45
CA PRO A 663 4.94 -8.90 -32.32
C PRO A 663 4.80 -9.55 -30.95
N ALA A 664 4.85 -8.76 -29.87
CA ALA A 664 4.69 -9.27 -28.52
C ALA A 664 3.36 -9.99 -28.26
N ILE A 665 2.25 -9.54 -28.86
CA ILE A 665 0.94 -10.20 -28.76
C ILE A 665 0.91 -11.44 -29.65
N ARG A 666 1.37 -11.31 -30.90
CA ARG A 666 1.39 -12.40 -31.89
C ARG A 666 2.23 -13.58 -31.41
N ASP A 667 3.42 -13.33 -30.89
CA ASP A 667 4.35 -14.35 -30.41
C ASP A 667 3.78 -15.07 -29.18
N LYS A 668 3.07 -14.34 -28.29
CA LYS A 668 2.36 -14.96 -27.16
C LYS A 668 1.15 -15.75 -27.60
N ALA A 669 0.40 -15.31 -28.61
CA ALA A 669 -0.68 -16.09 -29.18
C ALA A 669 -0.17 -17.43 -29.75
N ASN A 670 0.95 -17.40 -30.49
CA ASN A 670 1.62 -18.61 -30.97
C ASN A 670 2.07 -19.52 -29.81
N GLN A 671 2.67 -18.96 -28.77
CA GLN A 671 3.12 -19.74 -27.60
C GLN A 671 1.97 -20.40 -26.83
N LEU A 672 0.82 -19.71 -26.73
CA LEU A 672 -0.34 -20.14 -25.95
C LEU A 672 -1.11 -21.30 -26.60
N GLY A 673 -1.04 -21.39 -27.92
CA GLY A 673 -1.70 -22.43 -28.71
C GLY A 673 -3.23 -22.28 -28.81
N PRO A 674 -3.87 -23.13 -29.64
CA PRO A 674 -5.29 -23.03 -29.97
C PRO A 674 -6.23 -23.09 -28.77
N ASP A 675 -5.94 -23.93 -27.77
CA ASP A 675 -6.82 -24.16 -26.62
C ASP A 675 -7.07 -22.90 -25.79
N ARG A 676 -6.06 -22.04 -25.70
CA ARG A 676 -6.13 -20.77 -24.95
C ARG A 676 -6.72 -19.63 -25.80
N LEU A 677 -6.67 -19.75 -27.13
CA LEU A 677 -7.24 -18.77 -28.07
C LEU A 677 -8.72 -19.06 -28.39
N HIS A 678 -9.14 -20.33 -28.31
CA HIS A 678 -10.52 -20.77 -28.56
C HIS A 678 -11.18 -21.37 -27.32
N HIS A 679 -11.42 -20.53 -26.31
CA HIS A 679 -12.09 -20.92 -25.06
C HIS A 679 -13.63 -20.91 -25.20
N SER A 680 -14.42 -21.14 -24.14
CA SER A 680 -15.90 -21.26 -24.26
C SER A 680 -16.60 -19.89 -24.35
N ASN A 681 -16.44 -19.16 -25.46
CA ASN A 681 -17.09 -17.86 -25.66
C ASN A 681 -17.90 -17.79 -26.99
N LYS A 682 -18.61 -16.67 -27.19
CA LYS A 682 -19.43 -16.43 -28.38
C LYS A 682 -18.63 -16.38 -29.70
N TYR A 683 -17.35 -16.01 -29.66
CA TYR A 683 -16.51 -15.77 -30.85
C TYR A 683 -15.65 -16.97 -31.25
N THR A 684 -15.76 -18.06 -30.51
CA THR A 684 -14.88 -19.24 -30.64
C THR A 684 -15.66 -20.52 -30.87
N MET A 685 -16.90 -20.59 -30.38
CA MET A 685 -17.76 -21.77 -30.50
C MET A 685 -18.98 -21.54 -31.43
N ASN A 686 -19.24 -20.32 -31.86
CA ASN A 686 -20.38 -20.00 -32.72
C ASN A 686 -19.91 -19.76 -34.15
N GLU A 687 -20.38 -20.58 -35.08
CA GLU A 687 -20.03 -20.52 -36.51
C GLU A 687 -20.27 -19.12 -37.12
N ASP A 688 -21.39 -18.48 -36.79
CA ASP A 688 -21.74 -17.14 -37.32
C ASP A 688 -20.81 -16.03 -36.80
N ASN A 689 -20.16 -16.28 -35.66
CA ASN A 689 -19.35 -15.29 -34.99
C ASN A 689 -17.87 -15.64 -34.86
N PHE A 690 -17.45 -16.77 -35.45
CA PHE A 690 -16.14 -17.35 -35.28
C PHE A 690 -15.02 -16.36 -35.68
N VAL A 691 -13.97 -16.34 -34.86
CA VAL A 691 -12.75 -15.56 -35.08
C VAL A 691 -11.59 -16.55 -35.22
N PRO A 692 -11.00 -16.70 -36.42
CA PRO A 692 -9.87 -17.62 -36.60
C PRO A 692 -8.63 -17.13 -35.87
N CYS A 693 -7.91 -18.06 -35.24
CA CYS A 693 -6.66 -17.72 -34.56
C CYS A 693 -5.46 -17.67 -35.52
N GLY A 694 -5.45 -18.49 -36.58
CA GLY A 694 -4.35 -18.63 -37.55
C GLY A 694 -3.21 -19.55 -37.08
N HIS A 695 -3.39 -20.29 -36.00
CA HIS A 695 -2.39 -21.27 -35.56
C HIS A 695 -2.46 -22.50 -36.48
N GLU A 696 -1.31 -22.97 -36.99
CA GLU A 696 -1.23 -24.02 -38.02
C GLU A 696 -1.92 -25.33 -37.57
N GLU A 697 -1.74 -25.69 -36.30
CA GLU A 697 -2.30 -26.91 -35.71
C GLU A 697 -3.70 -26.73 -35.08
N CYS A 698 -4.41 -25.63 -35.35
CA CYS A 698 -5.73 -25.41 -34.75
C CYS A 698 -6.82 -26.25 -35.41
N GLU A 699 -7.19 -27.36 -34.76
CA GLU A 699 -8.29 -28.25 -35.18
C GLU A 699 -9.59 -27.47 -35.42
N LYS A 700 -9.97 -26.55 -34.51
CA LYS A 700 -11.19 -25.75 -34.64
C LYS A 700 -11.20 -24.82 -35.86
N CYS A 701 -10.05 -24.22 -36.21
CA CYS A 701 -9.95 -23.39 -37.42
C CYS A 701 -10.02 -24.26 -38.69
N SER A 702 -9.51 -25.49 -38.63
CA SER A 702 -9.59 -26.47 -39.72
C SER A 702 -11.00 -27.05 -39.89
N GLU A 703 -11.70 -27.38 -38.80
CA GLU A 703 -13.09 -27.88 -38.80
C GLU A 703 -14.07 -26.90 -39.42
N LEU A 704 -13.85 -25.59 -39.20
CA LEU A 704 -14.66 -24.52 -39.77
C LEU A 704 -14.16 -24.06 -41.15
N GLU A 705 -13.28 -24.86 -41.79
CA GLU A 705 -12.66 -24.64 -43.11
C GLU A 705 -11.94 -23.29 -43.26
N VAL A 706 -11.56 -22.63 -42.16
CA VAL A 706 -10.95 -21.28 -42.22
C VAL A 706 -9.48 -21.32 -42.66
N ASN A 707 -8.80 -22.45 -42.45
CA ASN A 707 -7.40 -22.65 -42.81
C ASN A 707 -7.18 -23.12 -44.26
N GLU A 708 -8.20 -23.67 -44.94
CA GLU A 708 -8.09 -24.13 -46.33
C GLU A 708 -8.44 -23.04 -47.38
N ASP A 709 -8.92 -21.89 -46.91
CA ASP A 709 -9.47 -20.79 -47.72
C ASP A 709 -8.41 -19.89 -48.39
N ASP A 710 -7.12 -20.18 -48.25
CA ASP A 710 -6.10 -19.69 -49.20
C ASP A 710 -6.34 -20.24 -50.62
N SER A 711 -7.16 -21.29 -50.76
CA SER A 711 -7.59 -21.83 -52.06
C SER A 711 -8.99 -21.40 -52.53
N ILE A 712 -9.81 -20.80 -51.67
CA ILE A 712 -11.21 -20.44 -51.98
C ILE A 712 -11.47 -18.92 -51.95
N SER A 713 -10.60 -18.14 -51.29
CA SER A 713 -10.60 -16.68 -51.44
C SER A 713 -10.15 -16.22 -52.84
N VAL A 714 -9.40 -17.05 -53.58
CA VAL A 714 -9.00 -16.71 -54.95
C VAL A 714 -10.21 -16.79 -55.89
N ASP A 715 -11.10 -17.77 -55.78
CA ASP A 715 -12.15 -17.95 -56.79
C ASP A 715 -13.38 -17.05 -56.55
N THR A 716 -13.84 -16.88 -55.31
CA THR A 716 -15.02 -16.03 -55.01
C THR A 716 -14.70 -14.54 -54.93
N SER A 717 -13.47 -14.15 -54.57
CA SER A 717 -13.04 -12.75 -54.69
C SER A 717 -12.68 -12.40 -56.13
N MET A 718 -12.11 -13.32 -56.93
CA MET A 718 -11.92 -13.09 -58.38
C MET A 718 -13.25 -12.93 -59.10
N LEU A 719 -14.27 -13.73 -58.77
CA LEU A 719 -15.63 -13.66 -59.35
C LEU A 719 -16.27 -12.26 -59.23
N LEU A 720 -15.90 -11.47 -58.21
CA LEU A 720 -16.41 -10.10 -57.98
C LEU A 720 -15.31 -9.02 -58.10
N SER A 721 -14.13 -9.35 -58.62
CA SER A 721 -13.01 -8.42 -58.82
C SER A 721 -13.07 -7.70 -60.18
N ASP A 722 -12.31 -6.62 -60.33
CA ASP A 722 -12.22 -5.84 -61.59
C ASP A 722 -11.57 -6.60 -62.75
N ASN A 723 -10.83 -7.67 -62.45
CA ASN A 723 -10.07 -8.45 -63.42
C ASN A 723 -10.75 -9.77 -63.83
N SER A 724 -12.01 -10.01 -63.41
CA SER A 724 -12.76 -11.19 -63.84
C SER A 724 -13.03 -11.11 -65.35
N PRO A 725 -12.49 -12.00 -66.19
CA PRO A 725 -12.77 -11.98 -67.62
C PRO A 725 -14.26 -12.21 -67.82
N SER A 726 -14.94 -11.31 -68.54
CA SER A 726 -16.36 -11.42 -68.90
C SER A 726 -16.72 -12.67 -69.74
N VAL A 727 -15.75 -13.57 -69.95
CA VAL A 727 -15.78 -14.70 -70.88
C VAL A 727 -15.93 -16.07 -70.16
N PHE A 728 -15.97 -16.14 -68.83
CA PHE A 728 -16.04 -17.43 -68.11
C PHE A 728 -17.44 -18.03 -67.89
N PHE A 729 -18.49 -17.52 -68.55
CA PHE A 729 -19.86 -17.95 -68.30
C PHE A 729 -20.54 -18.53 -69.54
N ALA A 730 -20.10 -19.71 -69.98
CA ALA A 730 -21.06 -20.74 -70.32
C ALA A 730 -21.52 -21.34 -68.98
N LEU A 731 -22.50 -20.71 -68.34
CA LEU A 731 -23.01 -21.19 -67.05
C LEU A 731 -23.75 -22.50 -67.31
N ASP A 732 -23.18 -23.58 -66.78
CA ASP A 732 -23.93 -24.75 -66.35
C ASP A 732 -25.16 -24.31 -65.54
N ASP A 733 -26.31 -24.97 -65.72
CA ASP A 733 -27.55 -24.76 -64.97
C ASP A 733 -27.36 -24.80 -63.45
N SER A 734 -26.21 -25.28 -62.97
CA SER A 734 -25.81 -25.30 -61.57
C SER A 734 -25.37 -23.94 -60.99
N LYS A 735 -25.27 -22.87 -61.79
CA LYS A 735 -24.71 -21.57 -61.37
C LYS A 735 -25.72 -20.43 -61.46
N SER A 736 -25.58 -19.43 -60.59
CA SER A 736 -26.42 -18.22 -60.60
C SER A 736 -26.17 -17.39 -61.85
N SER A 737 -27.16 -16.59 -62.25
CA SER A 737 -27.11 -15.84 -63.50
C SER A 737 -25.98 -14.79 -63.51
N PRO A 738 -25.44 -14.38 -64.67
CA PRO A 738 -24.38 -13.37 -64.75
C PRO A 738 -24.77 -12.03 -64.11
N ILE A 739 -26.06 -11.66 -64.20
CA ILE A 739 -26.59 -10.45 -63.59
C ILE A 739 -26.59 -10.53 -62.06
N THR A 740 -26.74 -11.73 -61.48
CA THR A 740 -26.59 -11.96 -60.03
C THR A 740 -25.19 -11.57 -59.57
N TYR A 741 -24.17 -12.05 -60.28
CA TYR A 741 -22.77 -11.74 -59.98
C TYR A 741 -22.47 -10.24 -60.17
N ASP A 742 -22.92 -9.63 -61.27
CA ASP A 742 -22.70 -8.20 -61.51
C ASP A 742 -23.34 -7.30 -60.44
N VAL A 743 -24.57 -7.60 -60.04
CA VAL A 743 -25.27 -6.83 -59.01
C VAL A 743 -24.61 -7.02 -57.64
N CYS A 744 -24.21 -8.24 -57.27
CA CYS A 744 -23.44 -8.46 -56.04
C CYS A 744 -22.11 -7.69 -56.05
N ARG A 745 -21.46 -7.56 -57.21
CA ARG A 745 -20.26 -6.73 -57.39
C ARG A 745 -20.56 -5.25 -57.18
N LYS A 746 -21.61 -4.71 -57.81
CA LYS A 746 -22.08 -3.32 -57.64
C LYS A 746 -22.38 -3.02 -56.16
N ILE A 747 -23.11 -3.93 -55.48
CA ILE A 747 -23.43 -3.81 -54.04
C ILE A 747 -22.15 -3.72 -53.20
N ARG A 748 -21.15 -4.58 -53.47
CA ARG A 748 -19.88 -4.58 -52.74
C ARG A 748 -19.10 -3.28 -52.94
N LYS A 749 -19.13 -2.72 -54.16
CA LYS A 749 -18.54 -1.42 -54.49
C LYS A 749 -19.35 -0.21 -54.02
N LYS A 750 -20.54 -0.44 -53.43
CA LYS A 750 -21.51 0.59 -53.06
C LYS A 750 -21.99 1.42 -54.26
N GLU A 751 -21.98 0.84 -55.45
CA GLU A 751 -22.55 1.44 -56.66
C GLU A 751 -24.09 1.38 -56.61
N PHE A 752 -24.72 2.24 -57.41
CA PHE A 752 -26.17 2.22 -57.58
C PHE A 752 -26.60 0.92 -58.27
N VAL A 753 -27.72 0.37 -57.80
CA VAL A 753 -28.37 -0.82 -58.34
C VAL A 753 -29.85 -0.49 -58.44
N SER A 754 -30.44 -0.59 -59.63
CA SER A 754 -31.89 -0.34 -59.79
C SER A 754 -32.71 -1.49 -59.20
N VAL A 755 -34.01 -1.26 -58.95
CA VAL A 755 -34.91 -2.32 -58.47
C VAL A 755 -34.98 -3.48 -59.46
N GLU A 756 -35.01 -3.19 -60.76
CA GLU A 756 -35.07 -4.19 -61.82
C GLU A 756 -33.78 -5.02 -61.88
N GLU A 757 -32.60 -4.37 -61.82
CA GLU A 757 -31.32 -5.08 -61.74
C GLU A 757 -31.26 -5.99 -60.52
N PHE A 758 -31.70 -5.49 -59.36
CA PHE A 758 -31.74 -6.26 -58.12
C PHE A 758 -32.69 -7.45 -58.22
N THR A 759 -33.87 -7.26 -58.79
CA THR A 759 -34.88 -8.32 -58.97
C THR A 759 -34.35 -9.41 -59.90
N MET A 760 -33.74 -9.03 -61.02
CA MET A 760 -33.15 -9.98 -61.96
C MET A 760 -31.98 -10.76 -61.34
N ALA A 761 -31.19 -10.11 -60.49
CA ALA A 761 -30.15 -10.77 -59.71
C ALA A 761 -30.73 -11.71 -58.64
N TRP A 762 -31.81 -11.33 -57.97
CA TRP A 762 -32.46 -12.19 -56.97
C TRP A 762 -33.04 -13.45 -57.61
N ASN A 763 -33.81 -13.29 -58.68
CA ASN A 763 -34.41 -14.39 -59.44
C ASN A 763 -33.36 -15.23 -60.18
N GLY A 764 -32.16 -14.69 -60.36
CA GLY A 764 -31.03 -15.37 -60.95
C GLY A 764 -30.24 -16.27 -59.98
N LEU A 765 -30.59 -16.32 -58.69
CA LEU A 765 -29.95 -17.19 -57.71
C LEU A 765 -30.28 -18.66 -57.98
N VAL A 766 -29.24 -19.50 -58.02
CA VAL A 766 -29.40 -20.96 -58.14
C VAL A 766 -28.88 -21.62 -56.87
N ASN A 767 -29.68 -22.48 -56.23
CA ASN A 767 -29.35 -23.10 -54.94
C ASN A 767 -28.13 -24.05 -54.99
N THR A 768 -27.86 -24.65 -56.14
CA THR A 768 -26.70 -25.51 -56.37
C THR A 768 -25.42 -24.73 -56.66
N ASP A 769 -25.50 -23.41 -56.76
CA ASP A 769 -24.31 -22.59 -56.93
C ASP A 769 -23.48 -22.62 -55.65
N ARG A 770 -22.21 -22.98 -55.77
CA ARG A 770 -21.25 -22.96 -54.65
C ARG A 770 -21.22 -21.58 -53.96
N SER A 771 -21.50 -20.50 -54.69
CA SER A 771 -21.56 -19.13 -54.17
C SER A 771 -22.93 -18.71 -53.64
N HIS A 772 -23.96 -19.56 -53.69
CA HIS A 772 -25.36 -19.20 -53.41
C HIS A 772 -25.54 -18.51 -52.06
N LYS A 773 -24.99 -19.09 -50.98
CA LYS A 773 -25.10 -18.52 -49.61
C LYS A 773 -24.55 -17.09 -49.55
N LEU A 774 -23.41 -16.84 -50.20
CA LEU A 774 -22.77 -15.52 -50.23
C LEU A 774 -23.59 -14.51 -51.05
N LEU A 775 -23.97 -14.87 -52.29
CA LEU A 775 -24.73 -14.01 -53.19
C LEU A 775 -26.09 -13.63 -52.58
N ARG A 776 -26.80 -14.62 -52.03
CA ARG A 776 -28.08 -14.41 -51.33
C ARG A 776 -27.92 -13.49 -50.11
N SER A 777 -26.88 -13.68 -49.32
CA SER A 777 -26.60 -12.82 -48.14
C SER A 777 -26.36 -11.36 -48.53
N LEU A 778 -25.56 -11.10 -49.58
CA LEU A 778 -25.30 -9.75 -50.09
C LEU A 778 -26.57 -9.07 -50.59
N LEU A 779 -27.36 -9.79 -51.39
CA LEU A 779 -28.62 -9.26 -51.91
C LEU A 779 -29.61 -9.00 -50.76
N ALA A 780 -29.77 -9.94 -49.82
CA ALA A 780 -30.71 -9.80 -48.70
C ALA A 780 -30.35 -8.61 -47.80
N LYS A 781 -29.06 -8.39 -47.56
CA LYS A 781 -28.58 -7.23 -46.80
C LYS A 781 -28.86 -5.91 -47.51
N LYS A 782 -28.68 -5.86 -48.84
CA LYS A 782 -29.01 -4.67 -49.65
C LYS A 782 -30.52 -4.42 -49.63
N LEU A 783 -31.33 -5.46 -49.79
CA LEU A 783 -32.79 -5.39 -49.75
C LEU A 783 -33.30 -4.82 -48.42
N LYS A 784 -32.85 -5.39 -47.29
CA LYS A 784 -33.24 -4.93 -45.95
C LYS A 784 -32.87 -3.46 -45.72
N LYS A 785 -31.74 -3.02 -46.27
CA LYS A 785 -31.34 -1.62 -46.20
C LYS A 785 -32.24 -0.73 -47.07
N GLN A 786 -32.51 -1.10 -48.32
CA GLN A 786 -33.31 -0.25 -49.23
C GLN A 786 -34.78 -0.15 -48.84
N ILE A 787 -35.41 -1.25 -48.38
CA ILE A 787 -36.79 -1.23 -47.87
C ILE A 787 -36.98 -0.23 -46.72
N ALA A 788 -35.93 0.02 -45.92
CA ALA A 788 -36.00 0.98 -44.82
C ALA A 788 -35.97 2.45 -45.28
N PHE A 789 -35.59 2.74 -46.53
CA PHE A 789 -35.35 4.11 -47.01
C PHE A 789 -36.09 4.50 -48.30
N ASP A 790 -36.65 3.54 -49.03
CA ASP A 790 -37.18 3.77 -50.38
C ASP A 790 -38.52 3.03 -50.59
N GLU A 791 -39.62 3.78 -50.59
CA GLU A 791 -40.98 3.24 -50.82
C GLU A 791 -41.13 2.61 -52.22
N GLU A 792 -40.38 3.10 -53.22
CA GLU A 792 -40.43 2.59 -54.59
C GLU A 792 -39.92 1.14 -54.68
N TRP A 793 -38.93 0.78 -53.85
CA TRP A 793 -38.44 -0.60 -53.72
C TRP A 793 -39.50 -1.54 -53.14
N VAL A 794 -40.34 -1.05 -52.22
CA VAL A 794 -41.39 -1.84 -51.58
C VAL A 794 -42.52 -2.17 -52.57
N GLU A 795 -43.01 -1.16 -53.30
CA GLU A 795 -44.09 -1.34 -54.28
C GLU A 795 -43.64 -2.19 -55.49
N SER A 796 -42.44 -1.93 -55.99
CA SER A 796 -41.91 -2.60 -57.18
C SER A 796 -41.58 -4.07 -56.92
N LEU A 797 -40.99 -4.41 -55.76
CA LEU A 797 -40.67 -5.80 -55.41
C LEU A 797 -41.92 -6.63 -55.09
N GLY A 798 -42.93 -6.04 -54.45
CA GLY A 798 -44.22 -6.71 -54.23
C GLY A 798 -44.92 -7.11 -55.53
N THR A 799 -44.70 -6.35 -56.61
CA THR A 799 -45.25 -6.63 -57.94
C THR A 799 -44.40 -7.63 -58.73
N LEU A 800 -43.07 -7.60 -58.57
CA LEU A 800 -42.11 -8.38 -59.38
C LEU A 800 -41.72 -9.74 -58.78
N MET A 801 -41.74 -9.91 -57.46
CA MET A 801 -41.34 -11.17 -56.81
C MET A 801 -42.47 -12.20 -56.67
N GLY A 802 -43.67 -11.89 -57.18
CA GLY A 802 -44.73 -12.87 -57.32
C GLY A 802 -45.19 -13.50 -56.00
N GLY A 803 -45.67 -12.68 -55.06
CA GLY A 803 -46.69 -13.02 -54.05
C GLY A 803 -46.51 -14.17 -53.03
N ASP A 804 -45.60 -15.14 -53.21
CA ASP A 804 -45.61 -16.40 -52.44
C ASP A 804 -44.29 -16.79 -51.72
N GLU A 805 -43.28 -15.92 -51.64
CA GLU A 805 -42.10 -16.13 -50.75
C GLU A 805 -41.70 -14.90 -49.92
#